data_AF-A0AAD9R221-F1
#
_entry.id   AF-A0AAD9R221-F1
#
_cell.length_a   1.000
_cell.length_b   1.000
_cell.length_c   1.000
_cell.angle_alpha   90.00
_cell.angle_beta   90.00
_cell.angle_gamma   90.00
#
_symmetry.space_group_name_H-M   'P 1'
#
loop_
_entity.id
_entity.type
_entity.pdbx_description
1 polymer ?
#
loop_
_entity_poly.entity_id
_entity_poly.type
_entity_poly.pdbx_seq_one_letter_code
_entity_poly.pdbx_strand_id
1 'polypeptide(L)'
;MGIPRLTSFVHSTENLWTTIDLHDTKLVIDGMALYFYLYRNSGLDCRCGGQYDEFYQAVVAFFLALKSKHVDCFVVFDGTIDPSGKKLKTIKSRVEESIKVANELSTYEYDVGLFVIPLLSAQVFKQTLRDNSIPFVVCDSEADSEIASLAAAWKCPVLSNDSDFFIFDIEGGYIPLSFLPWKSSPLKAKIYYRSKLASHFRISPELLPLLASLAGNDYVSEDALVDFNSALGRVQTGIYFFGEKEAKFARIASFLRGLPRSCSQEEALKSTLELITSQRSRTTLRHVIELSLQEYKIKESNLLHYFEEGLIHSSLRTLHGKQEIEEWVLPHFRSGKFSIESMNSLTSGRNLLRIQVDNFKERSSNCCSLELRKFVYGILSDVHTDDRKRNITAVEEYDRQGFKFTASSVEPDIKDSVPGLSLVPFLETEQRYNMFLFALDTNTSDAVSSLPKSDILIASSVRYLINHAEPAVKTNHLKALLCCWVLLKNSLSKCKSGEMRPTKSSSTFCLQAAHSFCQWQCVVRDAILLNYTLLEPVPSPHIHEVFSGTLAQSLHGELQKAIDLHDTKLVIDAMALYFYLYRNSGLDCRCGGQYDEFYEAVVAFFVALKSKHVDCFVVFDGTIDPSGKKLETIKSRVEESIAAANKLSRLDDVGLFVIPLLSAQVFKQALRDNSIPFVVCDSEADSEIASLAAAWKCPVLSNDSDFFIFDIEGGYIPLSSLQWKSSPLTAKIYYRSKLASHFRISPELLPLLASLAGNDYVSEDALVNFNSALSRVQTDTYRVGKKGAKFARIASFLRGLPSSCSQEEALKSTLELITSKRSKNTLKRVIKLSLQEYKIKESNLLHYFEKGLIDSSLQTLHGKQEIEEWVLPHFRAGKFSIGGMNSLTSGRNLLGIQVENLKERSSNCCSLGLRKFVYGILSDVGTDDGKRNIKKVEEYNRQRLKFTASSVEPDIKESVPGLSLVPFLEAEQRYNMLLFALDTNTSDVNSLPESDILIASSVRYLINHAEPAVQMNHLKALLCCWVLQKNPLSKSKSGERRPTKSCSMFSLQAAHSFCQWQCVVRDAIVLNYILLEPVPSPHIHEVFCGTLAQNLHGELQKGRSVEELPRVSSSDLQSYRLLYSAVTKDLSDKIATQEHTGGKRTKKKASSSRTKHRTTSVRTNPFAVFLESEKEEVEGDE
;
A
#
# COMPACT_ATOMS: atom_id res chain seq x y z
N MET A 1 -7.58 -31.77 -22.92
CA MET A 1 -6.78 -33.01 -22.98
C MET A 1 -7.53 -34.00 -23.84
N GLY A 2 -6.83 -34.95 -24.46
CA GLY A 2 -7.41 -35.86 -25.45
C GLY A 2 -8.00 -35.16 -26.68
N ILE A 3 -9.15 -35.67 -27.13
CA ILE A 3 -9.87 -35.27 -28.36
C ILE A 3 -10.35 -33.80 -28.30
N PRO A 4 -9.86 -32.90 -29.18
CA PRO A 4 -10.23 -31.50 -29.18
C PRO A 4 -11.75 -31.27 -29.33
N ARG A 5 -12.28 -30.38 -28.47
CA ARG A 5 -13.70 -29.96 -28.43
C ARG A 5 -14.72 -31.04 -28.00
N LEU A 6 -14.32 -32.29 -27.78
CA LEU A 6 -15.25 -33.36 -27.39
C LEU A 6 -15.95 -33.07 -26.05
N THR A 7 -15.20 -32.72 -25.00
CA THR A 7 -15.77 -32.37 -23.69
C THR A 7 -16.84 -31.28 -23.80
N SER A 8 -16.60 -30.22 -24.59
CA SER A 8 -17.58 -29.15 -24.79
C SER A 8 -18.87 -29.63 -25.45
N PHE A 9 -18.77 -30.54 -26.43
CA PHE A 9 -19.92 -31.14 -27.13
C PHE A 9 -20.73 -32.08 -26.23
N VAL A 10 -20.06 -32.94 -25.45
CA VAL A 10 -20.74 -33.86 -24.54
C VAL A 10 -21.41 -33.08 -23.39
N HIS A 11 -20.75 -32.05 -22.85
CA HIS A 11 -21.30 -31.18 -21.81
C HIS A 11 -22.51 -30.36 -22.28
N SER A 12 -22.59 -29.96 -23.55
CA SER A 12 -23.76 -29.25 -24.10
C SER A 12 -24.95 -30.17 -24.44
N THR A 13 -24.77 -31.49 -24.38
CA THR A 13 -25.79 -32.46 -24.78
C THR A 13 -26.39 -33.17 -23.56
N GLU A 14 -27.44 -32.59 -22.97
CA GLU A 14 -28.01 -33.04 -21.68
C GLU A 14 -28.39 -34.54 -21.64
N ASN A 15 -28.91 -35.07 -22.75
CA ASN A 15 -29.38 -36.46 -22.86
C ASN A 15 -28.27 -37.52 -22.69
N LEU A 16 -26.99 -37.14 -22.76
CA LEU A 16 -25.85 -38.06 -22.59
C LEU A 16 -25.55 -38.38 -21.12
N TRP A 17 -26.13 -37.65 -20.18
CA TRP A 17 -25.82 -37.76 -18.75
C TRP A 17 -26.84 -38.62 -18.00
N THR A 18 -26.40 -39.28 -16.94
CA THR A 18 -27.23 -39.92 -15.91
C THR A 18 -26.91 -39.24 -14.59
N THR A 19 -27.91 -38.93 -13.76
CA THR A 19 -27.63 -38.48 -12.37
C THR A 19 -27.69 -39.69 -11.45
N ILE A 20 -26.65 -39.88 -10.65
CA ILE A 20 -26.53 -40.92 -9.63
C ILE A 20 -26.27 -40.27 -8.27
N ASP A 21 -26.56 -40.97 -7.17
CA ASP A 21 -25.96 -40.67 -5.87
C ASP A 21 -24.72 -41.56 -5.75
N LEU A 22 -23.55 -40.97 -5.47
CA LEU A 22 -22.29 -41.70 -5.43
C LEU A 22 -22.01 -42.19 -4.01
N HIS A 23 -22.23 -43.49 -3.77
CA HIS A 23 -22.01 -44.16 -2.49
C HIS A 23 -21.66 -45.65 -2.69
N ASP A 24 -21.12 -46.30 -1.66
CA ASP A 24 -20.89 -47.75 -1.56
C ASP A 24 -20.20 -48.38 -2.80
N THR A 25 -19.12 -47.75 -3.30
CA THR A 25 -18.43 -48.17 -4.53
C THR A 25 -16.93 -47.84 -4.48
N LYS A 26 -16.12 -48.59 -5.23
CA LYS A 26 -14.77 -48.12 -5.60
C LYS A 26 -14.85 -46.91 -6.53
N LEU A 27 -13.80 -46.10 -6.60
CA LEU A 27 -13.65 -44.98 -7.52
C LEU A 27 -12.19 -44.84 -7.95
N VAL A 28 -11.89 -45.01 -9.23
CA VAL A 28 -10.55 -44.75 -9.78
C VAL A 28 -10.46 -43.28 -10.18
N ILE A 29 -9.42 -42.60 -9.72
CA ILE A 29 -9.27 -41.16 -9.86
C ILE A 29 -7.98 -40.83 -10.59
N ASP A 30 -8.11 -40.04 -11.65
CA ASP A 30 -7.00 -39.35 -12.29
C ASP A 30 -6.43 -38.30 -11.30
N GLY A 31 -5.28 -38.64 -10.71
CA GLY A 31 -4.59 -37.82 -9.73
C GLY A 31 -4.12 -36.51 -10.32
N MET A 32 -3.71 -36.49 -11.60
CA MET A 32 -3.23 -35.31 -12.30
C MET A 32 -4.36 -34.31 -12.52
N ALA A 33 -5.50 -34.73 -13.06
CA ALA A 33 -6.67 -33.86 -13.21
C ALA A 33 -7.22 -33.40 -11.85
N LEU A 34 -7.25 -34.28 -10.83
CA LEU A 34 -7.82 -33.95 -9.52
C LEU A 34 -7.03 -32.83 -8.82
N TYR A 35 -5.70 -32.91 -8.72
CA TYR A 35 -4.94 -31.89 -7.95
C TYR A 35 -4.99 -30.51 -8.61
N PHE A 36 -4.94 -30.46 -9.95
CA PHE A 36 -5.16 -29.24 -10.72
C PHE A 36 -6.56 -28.65 -10.49
N TYR A 37 -7.60 -29.51 -10.53
CA TYR A 37 -8.98 -29.10 -10.29
C TYR A 37 -9.19 -28.57 -8.87
N LEU A 38 -8.69 -29.27 -7.84
CA LEU A 38 -8.86 -28.85 -6.45
C LEU A 38 -8.14 -27.52 -6.18
N TYR A 39 -6.91 -27.34 -6.65
CA TYR A 39 -6.20 -26.07 -6.42
C TYR A 39 -6.93 -24.91 -7.11
N ARG A 40 -7.29 -25.08 -8.40
CA ARG A 40 -7.97 -24.03 -9.19
C ARG A 40 -9.32 -23.62 -8.61
N ASN A 41 -10.08 -24.56 -8.05
CA ASN A 41 -11.41 -24.31 -7.47
C ASN A 41 -11.38 -23.99 -5.97
N SER A 42 -10.20 -23.89 -5.33
CA SER A 42 -10.07 -23.49 -3.92
C SER A 42 -10.03 -21.97 -3.71
N GLY A 43 -9.99 -21.17 -4.78
CA GLY A 43 -9.97 -19.70 -4.69
C GLY A 43 -8.64 -19.11 -4.16
N LEU A 44 -7.57 -19.89 -4.22
CA LEU A 44 -6.23 -19.52 -3.75
C LEU A 44 -5.52 -18.60 -4.76
N ASP A 45 -4.77 -17.61 -4.27
CA ASP A 45 -4.00 -16.69 -5.12
C ASP A 45 -2.70 -17.36 -5.59
N CYS A 46 -2.77 -17.92 -6.79
CA CYS A 46 -1.64 -18.61 -7.42
C CYS A 46 -0.42 -17.71 -7.68
N ARG A 47 -0.59 -16.38 -7.77
CA ARG A 47 0.51 -15.43 -8.02
C ARG A 47 1.55 -15.44 -6.92
N CYS A 48 1.12 -15.72 -5.68
CA CYS A 48 1.99 -15.68 -4.53
C CYS A 48 2.85 -16.95 -4.37
N GLY A 49 2.74 -17.93 -5.29
CA GLY A 49 3.59 -19.11 -5.29
C GLY A 49 3.20 -20.20 -4.29
N GLY A 50 1.91 -20.28 -3.90
CA GLY A 50 1.38 -21.37 -3.07
C GLY A 50 0.69 -20.91 -1.79
N GLN A 51 -0.38 -21.59 -1.39
CA GLN A 51 -1.01 -21.52 -0.07
C GLN A 51 -1.23 -22.98 0.37
N TYR A 52 -0.16 -23.59 0.86
CA TYR A 52 -0.07 -25.04 0.89
C TYR A 52 -0.86 -25.70 2.03
N ASP A 53 -0.99 -25.05 3.20
CA ASP A 53 -1.89 -25.50 4.29
C ASP A 53 -3.35 -25.48 3.83
N GLU A 54 -3.79 -24.39 3.21
CA GLU A 54 -5.16 -24.28 2.69
C GLU A 54 -5.45 -25.30 1.59
N PHE A 55 -4.47 -25.60 0.73
CA PHE A 55 -4.61 -26.64 -0.28
C PHE A 55 -4.65 -28.05 0.34
N TYR A 56 -3.79 -28.35 1.32
CA TYR A 56 -3.83 -29.61 2.08
C TYR A 56 -5.22 -29.84 2.69
N GLN A 57 -5.77 -28.85 3.38
CA GLN A 57 -7.10 -28.94 3.98
C GLN A 57 -8.21 -29.15 2.93
N ALA A 58 -8.10 -28.55 1.74
CA ALA A 58 -9.06 -28.76 0.65
C ALA A 58 -9.01 -30.20 0.10
N VAL A 59 -7.82 -30.80 0.04
CA VAL A 59 -7.61 -32.20 -0.39
C VAL A 59 -8.13 -33.18 0.65
N VAL A 60 -7.82 -32.96 1.94
CA VAL A 60 -8.38 -33.76 3.05
C VAL A 60 -9.91 -33.70 3.04
N ALA A 61 -10.50 -32.52 2.91
CA ALA A 61 -11.95 -32.36 2.88
C ALA A 61 -12.62 -33.10 1.69
N PHE A 62 -11.95 -33.16 0.53
CA PHE A 62 -12.44 -33.89 -0.64
C PHE A 62 -12.51 -35.41 -0.37
N PHE A 63 -11.43 -36.02 0.14
CA PHE A 63 -11.42 -37.46 0.43
C PHE A 63 -12.31 -37.83 1.64
N LEU A 64 -12.42 -36.96 2.66
CA LEU A 64 -13.37 -37.16 3.75
C LEU A 64 -14.82 -37.15 3.27
N ALA A 65 -15.19 -36.29 2.30
CA ALA A 65 -16.52 -36.28 1.72
C ALA A 65 -16.87 -37.60 1.03
N LEU A 66 -15.94 -38.16 0.23
CA LEU A 66 -16.10 -39.45 -0.44
C LEU A 66 -16.15 -40.61 0.58
N LYS A 67 -15.24 -40.63 1.55
CA LYS A 67 -15.21 -41.63 2.63
C LYS A 67 -16.49 -41.62 3.48
N SER A 68 -17.14 -40.46 3.65
CA SER A 68 -18.43 -40.34 4.35
C SER A 68 -19.62 -41.03 3.65
N LYS A 69 -19.43 -41.47 2.39
CA LYS A 69 -20.39 -42.24 1.58
C LYS A 69 -19.88 -43.64 1.23
N HIS A 70 -18.89 -44.15 1.95
CA HIS A 70 -18.27 -45.45 1.70
C HIS A 70 -17.74 -45.59 0.25
N VAL A 71 -17.12 -44.52 -0.27
CA VAL A 71 -16.46 -44.53 -1.59
C VAL A 71 -14.97 -44.77 -1.42
N ASP A 72 -14.51 -45.95 -1.84
CA ASP A 72 -13.09 -46.36 -1.77
C ASP A 72 -12.31 -45.79 -2.95
N CYS A 73 -11.42 -44.82 -2.65
CA CYS A 73 -10.75 -44.02 -3.67
C CYS A 73 -9.35 -44.54 -3.99
N PHE A 74 -9.06 -44.75 -5.28
CA PHE A 74 -7.76 -45.18 -5.79
C PHE A 74 -7.21 -44.12 -6.75
N VAL A 75 -6.10 -43.46 -6.39
CA VAL A 75 -5.56 -42.33 -7.16
C VAL A 75 -4.38 -42.77 -8.03
N VAL A 76 -4.42 -42.46 -9.32
CA VAL A 76 -3.38 -42.87 -10.28
C VAL A 76 -2.75 -41.61 -10.88
N PHE A 77 -1.42 -41.54 -10.92
CA PHE A 77 -0.67 -40.43 -11.51
C PHE A 77 0.15 -40.85 -12.72
N ASP A 78 0.27 -39.94 -13.68
CA ASP A 78 1.30 -40.02 -14.72
C ASP A 78 2.71 -40.17 -14.10
N GLY A 79 3.52 -40.97 -14.79
CA GLY A 79 4.91 -41.27 -14.48
C GLY A 79 5.89 -40.54 -15.38
N THR A 80 6.75 -41.31 -16.05
CA THR A 80 7.86 -40.77 -16.85
C THR A 80 7.43 -40.30 -18.24
N ILE A 81 8.22 -39.41 -18.83
CA ILE A 81 8.04 -38.99 -20.22
C ILE A 81 8.33 -40.19 -21.12
N ASP A 82 7.33 -40.59 -21.91
CA ASP A 82 7.46 -41.66 -22.91
C ASP A 82 8.75 -41.51 -23.75
N PRO A 83 9.63 -42.54 -23.77
CA PRO A 83 10.91 -42.48 -24.49
C PRO A 83 10.78 -42.24 -26.00
N SER A 84 9.65 -42.63 -26.61
CA SER A 84 9.40 -42.37 -28.04
C SER A 84 9.03 -40.91 -28.35
N GLY A 85 8.82 -40.09 -27.31
CA GLY A 85 8.67 -38.64 -27.41
C GLY A 85 7.34 -38.17 -27.99
N LYS A 86 6.35 -39.06 -28.15
CA LYS A 86 5.08 -38.80 -28.87
C LYS A 86 4.37 -37.52 -28.39
N LYS A 87 4.18 -37.36 -27.07
CA LYS A 87 3.51 -36.18 -26.49
C LYS A 87 4.44 -34.99 -26.20
N LEU A 88 5.76 -35.06 -26.50
CA LEU A 88 6.73 -34.00 -26.16
C LEU A 88 6.37 -32.64 -26.78
N LYS A 89 5.83 -32.61 -28.01
CA LYS A 89 5.33 -31.38 -28.67
C LYS A 89 4.18 -30.74 -27.88
N THR A 90 3.24 -31.56 -27.41
CA THR A 90 2.07 -31.12 -26.65
C THR A 90 2.48 -30.59 -25.27
N ILE A 91 3.41 -31.26 -24.58
CA ILE A 91 3.93 -30.81 -23.28
C ILE A 91 4.67 -29.47 -23.45
N LYS A 92 5.55 -29.33 -24.46
CA LYS A 92 6.24 -28.06 -24.78
C LYS A 92 5.26 -26.91 -24.97
N SER A 93 4.20 -27.12 -25.76
CA SER A 93 3.16 -26.09 -26.00
C SER A 93 2.43 -25.64 -24.72
N ARG A 94 2.13 -26.56 -23.79
CA ARG A 94 1.50 -26.24 -22.49
C ARG A 94 2.46 -25.45 -21.57
N VAL A 95 3.76 -25.72 -21.63
CA VAL A 95 4.76 -24.96 -20.86
C VAL A 95 4.95 -23.56 -21.45
N GLU A 96 4.95 -23.41 -22.78
CA GLU A 96 4.96 -22.09 -23.45
C GLU A 96 3.71 -21.25 -23.14
N GLU A 97 2.53 -21.87 -23.00
CA GLU A 97 1.33 -21.22 -22.49
C GLU A 97 1.51 -20.79 -21.02
N SER A 98 2.05 -21.68 -20.18
CA SER A 98 2.33 -21.39 -18.77
C SER A 98 3.32 -20.23 -18.59
N ILE A 99 4.32 -20.09 -19.47
CA ILE A 99 5.25 -18.94 -19.52
C ILE A 99 4.51 -17.62 -19.75
N LYS A 100 3.57 -17.58 -20.71
CA LYS A 100 2.76 -16.38 -21.01
C LYS A 100 1.88 -16.00 -19.82
N VAL A 101 1.11 -16.97 -19.32
CA VAL A 101 0.19 -16.78 -18.19
C VAL A 101 0.95 -16.36 -16.92
N ALA A 102 2.11 -16.97 -16.63
CA ALA A 102 2.93 -16.60 -15.48
C ALA A 102 3.46 -15.16 -15.55
N ASN A 103 3.84 -14.68 -16.75
CA ASN A 103 4.27 -13.29 -16.94
C ASN A 103 3.11 -12.29 -16.87
N GLU A 104 1.93 -12.64 -17.37
CA GLU A 104 0.73 -11.81 -17.20
C GLU A 104 0.34 -11.69 -15.71
N LEU A 105 0.34 -12.82 -15.00
CA LEU A 105 0.11 -12.89 -13.55
C LEU A 105 1.15 -12.13 -12.72
N SER A 106 2.38 -11.92 -13.22
CA SER A 106 3.44 -11.19 -12.53
C SER A 106 3.41 -9.66 -12.77
N THR A 107 2.60 -9.20 -13.73
CA THR A 107 2.59 -7.80 -14.19
C THR A 107 1.25 -7.06 -14.05
N TYR A 108 0.12 -7.76 -13.95
CA TYR A 108 -1.23 -7.15 -13.91
C TYR A 108 -1.98 -7.35 -12.59
N GLU A 109 -2.94 -6.46 -12.30
CA GLU A 109 -3.92 -6.62 -11.22
C GLU A 109 -4.95 -7.71 -11.57
N TYR A 110 -4.68 -8.93 -11.10
CA TYR A 110 -5.61 -10.07 -10.96
C TYR A 110 -6.75 -10.17 -12.00
N ASP A 111 -6.49 -10.83 -13.12
CA ASP A 111 -7.56 -11.38 -13.97
C ASP A 111 -8.05 -12.71 -13.37
N VAL A 112 -9.37 -12.86 -13.30
CA VAL A 112 -10.06 -14.01 -12.69
C VAL A 112 -9.94 -15.30 -13.53
N GLY A 113 -9.52 -15.20 -14.81
CA GLY A 113 -9.38 -16.34 -15.71
C GLY A 113 -8.02 -17.06 -15.67
N LEU A 114 -6.94 -16.35 -15.31
CA LEU A 114 -5.56 -16.81 -15.44
C LEU A 114 -5.13 -17.74 -14.28
N PHE A 115 -4.38 -18.80 -14.59
CA PHE A 115 -3.98 -19.80 -13.60
C PHE A 115 -2.63 -20.45 -13.93
N VAL A 116 -1.70 -20.44 -12.97
CA VAL A 116 -0.48 -21.25 -12.97
C VAL A 116 -0.43 -22.01 -11.64
N ILE A 117 -0.16 -23.30 -11.70
CA ILE A 117 -0.17 -24.20 -10.54
C ILE A 117 1.15 -24.09 -9.75
N PRO A 118 1.13 -23.70 -8.45
CA PRO A 118 2.36 -23.48 -7.68
C PRO A 118 3.29 -24.69 -7.55
N LEU A 119 4.58 -24.44 -7.36
CA LEU A 119 5.65 -25.43 -7.56
C LEU A 119 5.49 -26.69 -6.72
N LEU A 120 5.28 -26.55 -5.41
CA LEU A 120 5.25 -27.66 -4.46
C LEU A 120 3.87 -28.34 -4.35
N SER A 121 2.88 -27.93 -5.16
CA SER A 121 1.50 -28.43 -5.06
C SER A 121 1.41 -29.94 -5.28
N ALA A 122 2.23 -30.51 -6.16
CA ALA A 122 2.22 -31.95 -6.43
C ALA A 122 2.78 -32.75 -5.24
N GLN A 123 3.83 -32.23 -4.58
CA GLN A 123 4.42 -32.82 -3.39
C GLN A 123 3.47 -32.73 -2.20
N VAL A 124 2.81 -31.59 -1.99
CA VAL A 124 1.75 -31.42 -0.97
C VAL A 124 0.61 -32.39 -1.21
N PHE A 125 0.14 -32.54 -2.45
CA PHE A 125 -0.94 -33.46 -2.78
C PHE A 125 -0.55 -34.92 -2.48
N LYS A 126 0.61 -35.39 -2.97
CA LYS A 126 1.11 -36.76 -2.69
C LYS A 126 1.40 -36.99 -1.20
N GLN A 127 1.89 -35.99 -0.47
CA GLN A 127 2.04 -36.06 0.98
C GLN A 127 0.68 -36.17 1.68
N THR A 128 -0.32 -35.38 1.30
CA THR A 128 -1.68 -35.46 1.84
C THR A 128 -2.28 -36.85 1.68
N LEU A 129 -2.09 -37.50 0.52
CA LEU A 129 -2.54 -38.87 0.29
C LEU A 129 -1.87 -39.87 1.24
N ARG A 130 -0.54 -39.76 1.44
CA ARG A 130 0.20 -40.61 2.40
C ARG A 130 -0.27 -40.39 3.84
N ASP A 131 -0.32 -39.13 4.28
CA ASP A 131 -0.69 -38.75 5.65
C ASP A 131 -2.10 -39.24 6.02
N ASN A 132 -3.01 -39.31 5.05
CA ASN A 132 -4.40 -39.74 5.22
C ASN A 132 -4.65 -41.20 4.78
N SER A 133 -3.59 -41.96 4.46
CA SER A 133 -3.65 -43.36 4.00
C SER A 133 -4.61 -43.60 2.83
N ILE A 134 -4.65 -42.68 1.86
CA ILE A 134 -5.41 -42.83 0.62
C ILE A 134 -4.58 -43.66 -0.38
N PRO A 135 -5.10 -44.78 -0.91
CA PRO A 135 -4.38 -45.58 -1.91
C PRO A 135 -4.02 -44.77 -3.16
N PHE A 136 -2.74 -44.75 -3.53
CA PHE A 136 -2.30 -44.17 -4.80
C PHE A 136 -1.06 -44.83 -5.38
N VAL A 137 -0.84 -44.58 -6.68
CA VAL A 137 0.29 -45.11 -7.44
C VAL A 137 0.76 -44.12 -8.52
N VAL A 138 2.06 -44.12 -8.82
CA VAL A 138 2.65 -43.44 -9.99
C VAL A 138 2.94 -44.48 -11.08
N CYS A 139 2.38 -44.29 -12.27
CA CYS A 139 2.52 -45.19 -13.42
C CYS A 139 3.96 -45.21 -13.99
N ASP A 140 4.24 -46.09 -14.96
CA ASP A 140 5.48 -46.03 -15.72
C ASP A 140 5.53 -44.81 -16.64
N SER A 141 4.44 -44.55 -17.37
CA SER A 141 4.29 -43.41 -18.28
C SER A 141 2.90 -42.79 -18.13
N GLU A 142 1.98 -42.93 -19.09
CA GLU A 142 0.66 -42.30 -19.02
C GLU A 142 -0.34 -43.10 -18.17
N ALA A 143 -1.19 -42.41 -17.42
CA ALA A 143 -2.14 -43.06 -16.51
C ALA A 143 -3.46 -43.51 -17.17
N ASP A 144 -3.85 -42.95 -18.32
CA ASP A 144 -5.20 -43.08 -18.86
C ASP A 144 -5.65 -44.54 -19.11
N SER A 145 -4.78 -45.34 -19.74
CA SER A 145 -5.05 -46.75 -20.05
C SER A 145 -5.05 -47.63 -18.79
N GLU A 146 -4.18 -47.35 -17.82
CA GLU A 146 -4.15 -48.02 -16.51
C GLU A 146 -5.41 -47.69 -15.69
N ILE A 147 -5.84 -46.42 -15.66
CA ILE A 147 -7.08 -45.96 -15.02
C ILE A 147 -8.29 -46.67 -15.62
N ALA A 148 -8.40 -46.71 -16.95
CA ALA A 148 -9.50 -47.39 -17.63
C ALA A 148 -9.50 -48.90 -17.36
N SER A 149 -8.33 -49.52 -17.26
CA SER A 149 -8.17 -50.96 -17.02
C SER A 149 -8.51 -51.35 -15.57
N LEU A 150 -8.05 -50.58 -14.57
CA LEU A 150 -8.46 -50.75 -13.17
C LEU A 150 -9.98 -50.56 -12.99
N ALA A 151 -10.55 -49.53 -13.62
CA ALA A 151 -11.98 -49.25 -13.54
C ALA A 151 -12.83 -50.35 -14.21
N ALA A 152 -12.36 -50.96 -15.29
CA ALA A 152 -13.01 -52.11 -15.91
C ALA A 152 -12.89 -53.38 -15.06
N ALA A 153 -11.71 -53.68 -14.51
CA ALA A 153 -11.49 -54.84 -13.63
C ALA A 153 -12.37 -54.78 -12.38
N TRP A 154 -12.50 -53.60 -11.76
CA TRP A 154 -13.34 -53.37 -10.58
C TRP A 154 -14.78 -52.97 -10.89
N LYS A 155 -15.17 -52.85 -12.17
CA LYS A 155 -16.50 -52.41 -12.64
C LYS A 155 -16.98 -51.10 -12.00
N CYS A 156 -16.08 -50.16 -11.74
CA CYS A 156 -16.36 -48.95 -10.97
C CYS A 156 -16.16 -47.66 -11.80
N PRO A 157 -16.70 -46.50 -11.35
CA PRO A 157 -16.56 -45.26 -12.11
C PRO A 157 -15.11 -44.74 -12.17
N VAL A 158 -14.82 -43.95 -13.20
CA VAL A 158 -13.62 -43.08 -13.29
C VAL A 158 -13.97 -41.63 -12.97
N LEU A 159 -13.12 -40.94 -12.23
CA LEU A 159 -13.17 -39.50 -11.99
C LEU A 159 -11.95 -38.80 -12.62
N SER A 160 -12.18 -37.95 -13.63
CA SER A 160 -11.14 -37.19 -14.36
C SER A 160 -11.74 -35.92 -14.99
N ASN A 161 -10.98 -35.17 -15.78
CA ASN A 161 -11.48 -34.21 -16.77
C ASN A 161 -10.99 -34.53 -18.20
N ASP A 162 -10.29 -35.65 -18.43
CA ASP A 162 -9.87 -36.01 -19.79
C ASP A 162 -11.05 -36.40 -20.68
N SER A 163 -10.93 -36.16 -21.97
CA SER A 163 -11.95 -36.50 -22.96
C SER A 163 -11.80 -37.93 -23.50
N ASP A 164 -10.63 -38.55 -23.33
CA ASP A 164 -10.40 -39.93 -23.76
C ASP A 164 -11.25 -40.94 -22.95
N PHE A 165 -11.60 -40.63 -21.71
CA PHE A 165 -12.57 -41.38 -20.90
C PHE A 165 -14.02 -41.35 -21.42
N PHE A 166 -14.36 -40.51 -22.41
CA PHE A 166 -15.64 -40.64 -23.14
C PHE A 166 -15.64 -41.81 -24.15
N ILE A 167 -14.47 -42.35 -24.48
CA ILE A 167 -14.23 -43.33 -25.55
C ILE A 167 -13.89 -44.72 -24.99
N PHE A 168 -13.13 -44.79 -23.89
CA PHE A 168 -12.83 -46.04 -23.18
C PHE A 168 -14.09 -46.80 -22.75
N ASP A 169 -14.00 -48.13 -22.72
CA ASP A 169 -15.13 -49.02 -22.45
C ASP A 169 -15.35 -49.30 -20.95
N ILE A 170 -15.55 -48.22 -20.19
CA ILE A 170 -15.68 -48.29 -18.72
C ILE A 170 -17.14 -48.59 -18.36
N GLU A 171 -17.42 -49.84 -17.99
CA GLU A 171 -18.76 -50.32 -17.57
C GLU A 171 -19.34 -49.48 -16.41
N GLY A 172 -18.49 -49.14 -15.43
CA GLY A 172 -18.85 -48.31 -14.28
C GLY A 172 -19.12 -46.83 -14.61
N GLY A 173 -18.83 -46.38 -15.84
CA GLY A 173 -19.05 -45.01 -16.32
C GLY A 173 -17.95 -44.00 -15.97
N TYR A 174 -18.08 -42.79 -16.53
CA TYR A 174 -17.13 -41.68 -16.36
C TYR A 174 -17.81 -40.45 -15.76
N ILE A 175 -17.21 -39.90 -14.69
CA ILE A 175 -17.64 -38.69 -13.99
C ILE A 175 -16.61 -37.57 -14.25
N PRO A 176 -16.98 -36.48 -14.92
CA PRO A 176 -16.15 -35.27 -14.96
C PRO A 176 -16.04 -34.65 -13.56
N LEU A 177 -14.84 -34.19 -13.16
CA LEU A 177 -14.61 -33.56 -11.84
C LEU A 177 -15.57 -32.38 -11.57
N SER A 178 -15.89 -31.60 -12.60
CA SER A 178 -16.87 -30.50 -12.50
C SER A 178 -18.31 -30.94 -12.21
N PHE A 179 -18.63 -32.21 -12.41
CA PHE A 179 -19.95 -32.82 -12.26
C PHE A 179 -20.10 -33.68 -11.01
N LEU A 180 -19.09 -33.69 -10.14
CA LEU A 180 -19.14 -34.23 -8.78
C LEU A 180 -19.18 -33.06 -7.77
N PRO A 181 -20.38 -32.62 -7.31
CA PRO A 181 -20.52 -31.56 -6.31
C PRO A 181 -20.19 -32.08 -4.90
N TRP A 182 -18.93 -32.44 -4.67
CA TRP A 182 -18.42 -33.12 -3.46
C TRP A 182 -18.64 -32.37 -2.14
N LYS A 183 -18.94 -31.07 -2.19
CA LYS A 183 -19.32 -30.25 -1.02
C LYS A 183 -20.80 -30.34 -0.64
N SER A 184 -21.61 -31.06 -1.41
CA SER A 184 -23.04 -31.28 -1.15
C SER A 184 -23.30 -32.69 -0.60
N SER A 185 -24.39 -32.85 0.15
CA SER A 185 -24.88 -34.16 0.58
C SER A 185 -26.39 -34.21 0.29
N PRO A 186 -26.91 -35.23 -0.41
CA PRO A 186 -26.22 -36.39 -1.01
C PRO A 186 -25.20 -36.06 -2.13
N LEU A 187 -24.31 -37.00 -2.47
CA LEU A 187 -23.25 -36.83 -3.48
C LEU A 187 -23.80 -37.07 -4.89
N LYS A 188 -24.71 -36.18 -5.32
CA LYS A 188 -25.36 -36.28 -6.64
C LYS A 188 -24.42 -35.96 -7.79
N ALA A 189 -23.80 -36.98 -8.37
CA ALA A 189 -22.91 -36.86 -9.52
C ALA A 189 -23.67 -36.98 -10.85
N LYS A 190 -23.21 -36.30 -11.90
CA LYS A 190 -23.58 -36.65 -13.28
C LYS A 190 -22.52 -37.58 -13.89
N ILE A 191 -22.93 -38.79 -14.21
CA ILE A 191 -22.10 -39.82 -14.84
C ILE A 191 -22.47 -39.99 -16.33
N TYR A 192 -21.47 -40.32 -17.13
CA TYR A 192 -21.58 -40.60 -18.55
C TYR A 192 -21.33 -42.09 -18.84
N TYR A 193 -22.01 -42.62 -19.85
CA TYR A 193 -21.79 -43.97 -20.38
C TYR A 193 -21.56 -43.91 -21.89
N ARG A 194 -20.49 -44.57 -22.36
CA ARG A 194 -20.07 -44.65 -23.78
C ARG A 194 -21.20 -45.03 -24.74
N SER A 195 -22.07 -45.96 -24.31
CA SER A 195 -23.25 -46.41 -25.06
C SER A 195 -24.24 -45.30 -25.41
N LYS A 196 -24.36 -44.25 -24.57
CA LYS A 196 -25.23 -43.09 -24.86
C LYS A 196 -24.70 -42.25 -26.03
N LEU A 197 -23.38 -42.06 -26.14
CA LEU A 197 -22.76 -41.33 -27.25
C LEU A 197 -22.86 -42.11 -28.56
N ALA A 198 -22.61 -43.42 -28.53
CA ALA A 198 -22.84 -44.32 -29.65
C ALA A 198 -24.30 -44.23 -30.16
N SER A 199 -25.26 -44.28 -29.24
CA SER A 199 -26.70 -44.15 -29.52
C SER A 199 -27.06 -42.77 -30.11
N HIS A 200 -26.50 -41.69 -29.57
CA HIS A 200 -26.70 -40.33 -30.09
C HIS A 200 -26.21 -40.19 -31.54
N PHE A 201 -25.01 -40.71 -31.84
CA PHE A 201 -24.46 -40.72 -33.20
C PHE A 201 -25.05 -41.81 -34.11
N ARG A 202 -25.83 -42.75 -33.56
CA ARG A 202 -26.41 -43.93 -34.25
C ARG A 202 -25.34 -44.78 -34.94
N ILE A 203 -24.23 -45.03 -34.26
CA ILE A 203 -23.13 -45.90 -34.70
C ILE A 203 -22.89 -46.99 -33.65
N SER A 204 -22.18 -48.07 -34.03
CA SER A 204 -21.77 -49.10 -33.08
C SER A 204 -20.76 -48.54 -32.06
N PRO A 205 -20.83 -48.88 -30.76
CA PRO A 205 -19.86 -48.41 -29.76
C PRO A 205 -18.41 -48.68 -30.14
N GLU A 206 -18.14 -49.81 -30.80
CA GLU A 206 -16.84 -50.27 -31.29
C GLU A 206 -16.21 -49.31 -32.32
N LEU A 207 -17.01 -48.45 -32.95
CA LEU A 207 -16.54 -47.43 -33.89
C LEU A 207 -16.19 -46.08 -33.21
N LEU A 208 -16.47 -45.90 -31.91
CA LEU A 208 -16.13 -44.67 -31.19
C LEU A 208 -14.61 -44.37 -31.13
N PRO A 209 -13.70 -45.35 -30.90
CA PRO A 209 -12.25 -45.13 -31.01
C PRO A 209 -11.81 -44.64 -32.40
N LEU A 210 -12.43 -45.16 -33.47
CA LEU A 210 -12.17 -44.69 -34.84
C LEU A 210 -12.73 -43.27 -35.05
N LEU A 211 -13.93 -42.97 -34.55
CA LEU A 211 -14.50 -41.63 -34.58
C LEU A 211 -13.61 -40.61 -33.84
N ALA A 212 -13.06 -40.98 -32.68
CA ALA A 212 -12.13 -40.16 -31.90
C ALA A 212 -10.83 -39.90 -32.69
N SER A 213 -10.23 -40.95 -33.25
CA SER A 213 -9.02 -40.86 -34.09
C SER A 213 -9.24 -39.96 -35.31
N LEU A 214 -10.40 -40.05 -35.97
CA LEU A 214 -10.76 -39.23 -37.13
C LEU A 214 -11.17 -37.79 -36.76
N ALA A 215 -11.58 -37.54 -35.51
CA ALA A 215 -11.79 -36.20 -34.99
C ALA A 215 -10.48 -35.48 -34.63
N GLY A 216 -9.37 -36.22 -34.57
CA GLY A 216 -8.07 -35.78 -34.06
C GLY A 216 -7.98 -36.00 -32.55
N ASN A 217 -6.84 -36.48 -32.08
CA ASN A 217 -6.53 -36.71 -30.66
C ASN A 217 -5.02 -36.59 -30.42
N ASP A 218 -4.52 -36.99 -29.25
CA ASP A 218 -3.08 -36.88 -28.92
C ASP A 218 -2.17 -37.74 -29.83
N TYR A 219 -2.72 -38.71 -30.58
CA TYR A 219 -1.98 -39.59 -31.50
C TYR A 219 -2.16 -39.21 -32.98
N VAL A 220 -3.33 -38.70 -33.36
CA VAL A 220 -3.68 -38.32 -34.73
C VAL A 220 -3.81 -36.80 -34.83
N SER A 221 -2.81 -36.15 -35.41
CA SER A 221 -2.80 -34.69 -35.58
C SER A 221 -3.76 -34.20 -36.67
N GLU A 222 -4.19 -32.94 -36.56
CA GLU A 222 -5.00 -32.29 -37.60
C GLU A 222 -4.26 -32.27 -38.97
N ASP A 223 -2.92 -32.14 -38.96
CA ASP A 223 -2.06 -32.22 -40.14
C ASP A 223 -2.18 -33.58 -40.86
N ALA A 224 -2.27 -34.69 -40.11
CA ALA A 224 -2.47 -36.03 -40.67
C ALA A 224 -3.87 -36.22 -41.27
N LEU A 225 -4.85 -35.46 -40.81
CA LEU A 225 -6.25 -35.53 -41.22
C LEU A 225 -6.61 -34.61 -42.39
N VAL A 226 -5.70 -33.76 -42.90
CA VAL A 226 -5.99 -32.78 -43.97
C VAL A 226 -6.61 -33.42 -45.22
N ASP A 227 -6.02 -34.51 -45.73
CA ASP A 227 -6.51 -35.21 -46.92
C ASP A 227 -7.86 -35.91 -46.65
N PHE A 228 -8.04 -36.49 -45.46
CA PHE A 228 -9.30 -37.12 -45.05
C PHE A 228 -10.42 -36.09 -44.94
N ASN A 229 -10.20 -34.99 -44.22
CA ASN A 229 -11.16 -33.89 -44.06
C ASN A 229 -11.55 -33.29 -45.43
N SER A 230 -10.57 -33.17 -46.34
CA SER A 230 -10.81 -32.70 -47.71
C SER A 230 -11.64 -33.68 -48.53
N ALA A 231 -11.41 -34.99 -48.40
CA ALA A 231 -12.18 -36.02 -49.09
C ALA A 231 -13.61 -36.15 -48.53
N LEU A 232 -13.76 -36.24 -47.20
CA LEU A 232 -15.04 -36.22 -46.50
C LEU A 232 -15.87 -34.99 -46.87
N GLY A 233 -15.21 -33.85 -47.07
CA GLY A 233 -15.81 -32.60 -47.53
C GLY A 233 -16.47 -32.68 -48.91
N ARG A 234 -15.98 -33.53 -49.81
CA ARG A 234 -16.55 -33.75 -51.16
C ARG A 234 -17.72 -34.74 -51.15
N VAL A 235 -17.72 -35.68 -50.21
CA VAL A 235 -18.77 -36.72 -50.10
C VAL A 235 -19.99 -36.23 -49.30
N GLN A 236 -19.83 -35.25 -48.40
CA GLN A 236 -20.92 -34.71 -47.58
C GLN A 236 -21.11 -33.20 -47.75
N THR A 237 -22.07 -32.82 -48.59
CA THR A 237 -22.41 -31.44 -48.96
C THR A 237 -23.70 -30.89 -48.31
N GLY A 238 -24.41 -31.68 -47.50
CA GLY A 238 -25.80 -31.40 -47.10
C GLY A 238 -26.09 -31.07 -45.62
N ILE A 239 -25.09 -30.83 -44.76
CA ILE A 239 -25.30 -30.62 -43.31
C ILE A 239 -25.17 -29.14 -42.94
N TYR A 240 -26.26 -28.38 -43.09
CA TYR A 240 -26.33 -26.93 -42.82
C TYR A 240 -27.07 -26.53 -41.52
N PHE A 241 -27.45 -27.50 -40.68
CA PHE A 241 -28.34 -27.28 -39.52
C PHE A 241 -27.68 -27.36 -38.13
N PHE A 242 -26.35 -27.39 -38.06
CA PHE A 242 -25.59 -27.49 -36.79
C PHE A 242 -24.53 -26.40 -36.68
N GLY A 243 -24.14 -26.05 -35.45
CA GLY A 243 -23.06 -25.07 -35.24
C GLY A 243 -21.70 -25.63 -35.71
N GLU A 244 -20.74 -24.74 -36.05
CA GLU A 244 -19.40 -25.14 -36.53
C GLU A 244 -18.69 -26.20 -35.67
N LYS A 245 -18.97 -26.20 -34.35
CA LYS A 245 -18.38 -27.12 -33.37
C LYS A 245 -18.95 -28.54 -33.44
N GLU A 246 -20.24 -28.66 -33.76
CA GLU A 246 -20.97 -29.93 -33.86
C GLU A 246 -20.75 -30.60 -35.23
N ALA A 247 -20.57 -29.78 -36.27
CA ALA A 247 -20.45 -30.22 -37.65
C ALA A 247 -19.30 -31.24 -37.87
N LYS A 248 -18.14 -31.12 -37.20
CA LYS A 248 -17.01 -32.07 -37.38
C LYS A 248 -17.40 -33.48 -36.94
N PHE A 249 -17.86 -33.64 -35.69
CA PHE A 249 -18.30 -34.93 -35.15
C PHE A 249 -19.51 -35.48 -35.90
N ALA A 250 -20.50 -34.64 -36.22
CA ALA A 250 -21.69 -35.04 -36.97
C ALA A 250 -21.36 -35.57 -38.38
N ARG A 251 -20.39 -34.98 -39.09
CA ARG A 251 -19.95 -35.45 -40.43
C ARG A 251 -19.24 -36.80 -40.36
N ILE A 252 -18.29 -36.96 -39.44
CA ILE A 252 -17.58 -38.22 -39.22
C ILE A 252 -18.58 -39.32 -38.81
N ALA A 253 -19.46 -39.04 -37.85
CA ALA A 253 -20.53 -39.95 -37.44
C ALA A 253 -21.49 -40.28 -38.58
N SER A 254 -21.84 -39.32 -39.44
CA SER A 254 -22.70 -39.56 -40.60
C SER A 254 -22.03 -40.45 -41.65
N PHE A 255 -20.71 -40.36 -41.81
CA PHE A 255 -19.95 -41.26 -42.69
C PHE A 255 -19.92 -42.68 -42.12
N LEU A 256 -19.54 -42.83 -40.85
CA LEU A 256 -19.49 -44.14 -40.18
C LEU A 256 -20.86 -44.82 -40.11
N ARG A 257 -21.95 -44.05 -39.97
CA ARG A 257 -23.35 -44.52 -40.02
C ARG A 257 -23.79 -44.99 -41.41
N GLY A 258 -23.14 -44.50 -42.47
CA GLY A 258 -23.41 -44.92 -43.85
C GLY A 258 -22.80 -46.28 -44.21
N LEU A 259 -21.92 -46.82 -43.36
CA LEU A 259 -21.33 -48.16 -43.52
C LEU A 259 -22.34 -49.25 -43.13
N PRO A 260 -22.16 -50.51 -43.59
CA PRO A 260 -23.00 -51.63 -43.19
C PRO A 260 -23.04 -51.82 -41.66
N ARG A 261 -24.19 -52.21 -41.11
CA ARG A 261 -24.35 -52.38 -39.64
C ARG A 261 -23.49 -53.49 -39.02
N SER A 262 -22.97 -54.40 -39.85
CA SER A 262 -22.06 -55.49 -39.45
C SER A 262 -20.57 -55.14 -39.63
N CYS A 263 -20.25 -53.90 -40.01
CA CYS A 263 -18.90 -53.47 -40.37
C CYS A 263 -17.96 -53.46 -39.14
N SER A 264 -16.81 -54.14 -39.25
CA SER A 264 -15.79 -54.14 -38.19
C SER A 264 -15.03 -52.80 -38.10
N GLN A 265 -14.27 -52.60 -37.01
CA GLN A 265 -13.42 -51.41 -36.86
C GLN A 265 -12.35 -51.34 -37.98
N GLU A 266 -11.79 -52.49 -38.38
CA GLU A 266 -10.82 -52.63 -39.46
C GLU A 266 -11.43 -52.39 -40.84
N GLU A 267 -12.66 -52.85 -41.09
CA GLU A 267 -13.40 -52.59 -42.32
C GLU A 267 -13.76 -51.10 -42.45
N ALA A 268 -14.22 -50.47 -41.36
CA ALA A 268 -14.51 -49.04 -41.33
C ALA A 268 -13.25 -48.19 -41.54
N LEU A 269 -12.10 -48.61 -41.00
CA LEU A 269 -10.80 -47.98 -41.28
C LEU A 269 -10.41 -48.14 -42.76
N LYS A 270 -10.61 -49.32 -43.35
CA LYS A 270 -10.35 -49.55 -44.79
C LYS A 270 -11.19 -48.61 -45.66
N SER A 271 -12.51 -48.54 -45.44
CA SER A 271 -13.39 -47.61 -46.17
C SER A 271 -13.04 -46.14 -45.94
N THR A 272 -12.50 -45.79 -44.77
CA THR A 272 -11.99 -44.44 -44.50
C THR A 272 -10.77 -44.10 -45.37
N LEU A 273 -9.83 -45.03 -45.51
CA LEU A 273 -8.60 -44.85 -46.30
C LEU A 273 -8.87 -44.84 -47.81
N GLU A 274 -9.91 -45.53 -48.28
CA GLU A 274 -10.34 -45.55 -49.68
C GLU A 274 -10.83 -44.17 -50.18
N LEU A 275 -11.29 -43.28 -49.29
CA LEU A 275 -11.67 -41.90 -49.64
C LEU A 275 -10.48 -41.02 -50.06
N ILE A 276 -9.28 -41.33 -49.58
CA ILE A 276 -8.07 -40.54 -49.83
C ILE A 276 -7.48 -41.00 -51.17
N THR A 277 -7.02 -40.07 -52.02
CA THR A 277 -6.40 -40.42 -53.31
C THR A 277 -4.89 -40.68 -53.22
N SER A 278 -4.19 -39.99 -52.31
CA SER A 278 -2.74 -40.11 -52.11
C SER A 278 -2.36 -41.40 -51.36
N GLN A 279 -1.63 -42.30 -52.02
CA GLN A 279 -1.16 -43.55 -51.40
C GLN A 279 -0.22 -43.30 -50.21
N ARG A 280 0.64 -42.27 -50.29
CA ARG A 280 1.53 -41.89 -49.17
C ARG A 280 0.72 -41.45 -47.94
N SER A 281 -0.29 -40.62 -48.16
CA SER A 281 -1.16 -40.12 -47.09
C SER A 281 -2.00 -41.24 -46.46
N ARG A 282 -2.50 -42.19 -47.27
CA ARG A 282 -3.16 -43.41 -46.77
C ARG A 282 -2.27 -44.19 -45.81
N THR A 283 -1.02 -44.48 -46.19
CA THR A 283 -0.11 -45.27 -45.35
C THR A 283 0.22 -44.56 -44.04
N THR A 284 0.52 -43.25 -44.09
CA THR A 284 0.78 -42.45 -42.89
C THR A 284 -0.45 -42.40 -41.96
N LEU A 285 -1.62 -42.08 -42.50
CA LEU A 285 -2.85 -41.97 -41.71
C LEU A 285 -3.25 -43.32 -41.11
N ARG A 286 -3.13 -44.42 -41.88
CA ARG A 286 -3.36 -45.78 -41.40
C ARG A 286 -2.52 -46.07 -40.17
N HIS A 287 -1.21 -45.82 -40.23
CA HIS A 287 -0.30 -46.13 -39.14
C HIS A 287 -0.63 -45.37 -37.86
N VAL A 288 -0.89 -44.05 -37.93
CA VAL A 288 -1.22 -43.25 -36.74
C VAL A 288 -2.60 -43.58 -36.16
N ILE A 289 -3.58 -43.96 -37.00
CA ILE A 289 -4.88 -44.45 -36.52
C ILE A 289 -4.72 -45.84 -35.87
N GLU A 290 -3.98 -46.77 -36.48
CA GLU A 290 -3.74 -48.10 -35.88
C GLU A 290 -3.08 -48.01 -34.51
N LEU A 291 -2.12 -47.08 -34.32
CA LEU A 291 -1.57 -46.75 -33.00
C LEU A 291 -2.64 -46.20 -32.05
N SER A 292 -3.39 -45.17 -32.46
CA SER A 292 -4.48 -44.58 -31.67
C SER A 292 -5.53 -45.61 -31.22
N LEU A 293 -5.88 -46.58 -32.08
CA LEU A 293 -6.84 -47.64 -31.77
C LEU A 293 -6.30 -48.67 -30.77
N GLN A 294 -4.98 -48.86 -30.67
CA GLN A 294 -4.36 -49.77 -29.69
C GLN A 294 -4.34 -49.20 -28.27
N GLU A 295 -4.45 -47.88 -28.11
CA GLU A 295 -4.43 -47.18 -26.82
C GLU A 295 -5.81 -47.20 -26.14
N TYR A 296 -6.90 -47.09 -26.91
CA TYR A 296 -8.27 -47.25 -26.38
C TYR A 296 -8.66 -48.71 -26.08
N LYS A 297 -7.81 -49.71 -26.37
CA LYS A 297 -8.05 -51.11 -26.02
C LYS A 297 -7.66 -51.34 -24.56
N ILE A 298 -8.66 -51.67 -23.75
CA ILE A 298 -8.47 -52.08 -22.35
C ILE A 298 -7.63 -53.37 -22.32
N LYS A 299 -6.65 -53.40 -21.43
CA LYS A 299 -5.69 -54.50 -21.23
C LYS A 299 -5.72 -54.90 -19.76
N GLU A 300 -5.04 -55.99 -19.41
CA GLU A 300 -4.79 -56.30 -18.00
C GLU A 300 -3.79 -55.29 -17.42
N SER A 301 -4.09 -54.74 -16.24
CA SER A 301 -3.29 -53.71 -15.59
C SER A 301 -2.28 -54.34 -14.63
N ASN A 302 -1.01 -54.02 -14.82
CA ASN A 302 0.04 -54.41 -13.86
C ASN A 302 -0.14 -53.75 -12.48
N LEU A 303 -0.94 -52.67 -12.41
CA LEU A 303 -1.23 -51.95 -11.16
C LEU A 303 -2.37 -52.59 -10.36
N LEU A 304 -3.12 -53.53 -10.94
CA LEU A 304 -4.16 -54.29 -10.22
C LEU A 304 -3.51 -55.09 -9.07
N HIS A 305 -2.49 -55.90 -9.39
CA HIS A 305 -1.71 -56.64 -8.42
C HIS A 305 -0.93 -55.75 -7.44
N TYR A 306 -0.56 -54.53 -7.82
CA TYR A 306 0.02 -53.56 -6.88
C TYR A 306 -0.98 -53.15 -5.79
N PHE A 307 -2.24 -52.89 -6.15
CA PHE A 307 -3.28 -52.51 -5.17
C PHE A 307 -3.84 -53.69 -4.37
N GLU A 308 -3.84 -54.91 -4.92
CA GLU A 308 -4.45 -56.09 -4.29
C GLU A 308 -3.43 -56.98 -3.55
N GLU A 309 -2.21 -57.10 -4.07
CA GLU A 309 -1.16 -58.01 -3.56
C GLU A 309 0.14 -57.30 -3.16
N GLY A 310 0.31 -56.02 -3.50
CA GLY A 310 1.54 -55.26 -3.28
C GLY A 310 2.67 -55.58 -4.28
N LEU A 311 2.38 -56.32 -5.37
CA LEU A 311 3.37 -56.69 -6.37
C LEU A 311 3.80 -55.48 -7.21
N ILE A 312 5.10 -55.35 -7.44
CA ILE A 312 5.71 -54.22 -8.17
C ILE A 312 6.32 -54.74 -9.47
N HIS A 313 5.64 -54.44 -10.58
CA HIS A 313 6.17 -54.63 -11.93
C HIS A 313 6.43 -53.28 -12.60
N SER A 314 7.46 -53.21 -13.46
CA SER A 314 7.74 -52.03 -14.29
C SER A 314 8.39 -52.42 -15.62
N SER A 315 7.93 -51.77 -16.68
CA SER A 315 8.49 -51.82 -18.03
C SER A 315 9.66 -50.85 -18.24
N LEU A 316 9.90 -49.95 -17.27
CA LEU A 316 10.95 -48.93 -17.37
C LEU A 316 12.35 -49.55 -17.42
N ARG A 317 13.22 -48.92 -18.20
CA ARG A 317 14.65 -49.25 -18.35
C ARG A 317 15.46 -47.96 -18.30
N THR A 318 16.72 -48.05 -17.91
CA THR A 318 17.63 -46.90 -17.89
C THR A 318 17.89 -46.35 -19.30
N LEU A 319 18.47 -45.15 -19.37
CA LEU A 319 18.79 -44.46 -20.61
C LEU A 319 19.56 -45.38 -21.58
N HIS A 320 19.18 -45.32 -22.86
CA HIS A 320 19.63 -46.25 -23.91
C HIS A 320 19.14 -47.72 -23.77
N GLY A 321 18.24 -48.02 -22.83
CA GLY A 321 17.57 -49.32 -22.70
C GLY A 321 18.46 -50.46 -22.19
N LYS A 322 19.56 -50.13 -21.50
CA LYS A 322 20.65 -51.08 -21.19
C LYS A 322 20.47 -51.86 -19.89
N GLN A 323 19.79 -51.30 -18.89
CA GLN A 323 19.64 -51.91 -17.57
C GLN A 323 18.20 -51.75 -17.07
N GLU A 324 17.81 -52.63 -16.15
CA GLU A 324 16.56 -52.48 -15.40
C GLU A 324 16.71 -51.37 -14.35
N ILE A 325 15.58 -50.84 -13.86
CA ILE A 325 15.61 -49.88 -12.76
C ILE A 325 15.91 -50.62 -11.45
N GLU A 326 16.82 -50.08 -10.65
CA GLU A 326 17.17 -50.57 -9.32
C GLU A 326 15.94 -50.97 -8.48
N GLU A 327 15.95 -52.19 -7.93
CA GLU A 327 14.78 -52.80 -7.28
C GLU A 327 14.23 -51.92 -6.14
N TRP A 328 15.11 -51.28 -5.37
CA TRP A 328 14.72 -50.39 -4.28
C TRP A 328 14.04 -49.09 -4.73
N VAL A 329 14.30 -48.64 -5.96
CA VAL A 329 13.76 -47.37 -6.50
C VAL A 329 12.29 -47.51 -6.88
N LEU A 330 11.88 -48.66 -7.43
CA LEU A 330 10.51 -48.87 -7.92
C LEU A 330 9.44 -48.70 -6.82
N PRO A 331 9.53 -49.29 -5.60
CA PRO A 331 8.60 -49.02 -4.50
C PRO A 331 8.54 -47.54 -4.09
N HIS A 332 9.69 -46.86 -4.09
CA HIS A 332 9.77 -45.44 -3.75
C HIS A 332 9.16 -44.57 -4.86
N PHE A 333 9.25 -44.96 -6.12
CA PHE A 333 8.61 -44.27 -7.24
C PHE A 333 7.08 -44.48 -7.21
N ARG A 334 6.60 -45.72 -7.04
CA ARG A 334 5.16 -46.02 -6.94
C ARG A 334 4.48 -45.25 -5.81
N SER A 335 5.11 -45.18 -4.63
CA SER A 335 4.65 -44.40 -3.47
C SER A 335 4.92 -42.89 -3.57
N GLY A 336 5.48 -42.41 -4.69
CA GLY A 336 5.73 -41.00 -4.97
C GLY A 336 6.74 -40.34 -4.01
N LYS A 337 7.66 -41.11 -3.43
CA LYS A 337 8.84 -40.61 -2.69
C LYS A 337 9.98 -40.30 -3.67
N PHE A 338 10.32 -41.23 -4.56
CA PHE A 338 11.24 -40.98 -5.66
C PHE A 338 10.52 -40.18 -6.75
N SER A 339 11.11 -39.10 -7.26
CA SER A 339 10.37 -38.15 -8.11
C SER A 339 10.36 -38.51 -9.59
N ILE A 340 9.39 -37.93 -10.31
CA ILE A 340 9.24 -38.08 -11.76
C ILE A 340 10.45 -37.43 -12.46
N GLU A 341 10.99 -36.33 -11.94
CA GLU A 341 12.18 -35.66 -12.48
C GLU A 341 13.45 -36.54 -12.39
N SER A 342 13.69 -37.23 -11.27
CA SER A 342 14.81 -38.19 -11.19
C SER A 342 14.59 -39.42 -12.07
N MET A 343 13.36 -39.95 -12.15
CA MET A 343 13.08 -41.06 -13.09
C MET A 343 13.23 -40.64 -14.55
N ASN A 344 12.80 -39.42 -14.91
CA ASN A 344 12.97 -38.89 -16.26
C ASN A 344 14.45 -38.73 -16.63
N SER A 345 15.31 -38.32 -15.70
CA SER A 345 16.77 -38.33 -15.89
C SER A 345 17.30 -39.75 -16.12
N LEU A 346 16.83 -40.73 -15.34
CA LEU A 346 17.24 -42.14 -15.48
C LEU A 346 16.76 -42.80 -16.78
N THR A 347 15.56 -42.52 -17.27
CA THR A 347 14.94 -43.23 -18.40
C THR A 347 15.08 -42.49 -19.74
N SER A 348 14.83 -41.18 -19.74
CA SER A 348 14.71 -40.37 -20.97
C SER A 348 15.83 -39.34 -21.14
N GLY A 349 16.56 -39.02 -20.06
CA GLY A 349 17.60 -37.99 -20.03
C GLY A 349 17.06 -36.56 -20.19
N ARG A 350 15.76 -36.32 -19.96
CA ARG A 350 15.09 -35.03 -20.22
C ARG A 350 14.27 -34.55 -19.05
N ASN A 351 14.49 -33.32 -18.58
CA ASN A 351 13.66 -32.70 -17.55
C ASN A 351 13.02 -31.40 -18.03
N LEU A 352 11.72 -31.23 -17.81
CA LEU A 352 10.99 -30.00 -18.12
C LEU A 352 10.68 -29.29 -16.80
N LEU A 353 11.41 -28.21 -16.51
CA LEU A 353 11.29 -27.52 -15.25
C LEU A 353 9.99 -26.71 -15.19
N ARG A 354 9.33 -26.76 -14.03
CA ARG A 354 8.03 -26.13 -13.82
C ARG A 354 8.19 -24.61 -13.70
N ILE A 355 7.30 -23.89 -14.39
CA ILE A 355 7.30 -22.42 -14.44
C ILE A 355 6.54 -21.85 -13.25
N GLN A 356 7.07 -20.80 -12.64
CA GLN A 356 6.48 -20.08 -11.51
C GLN A 356 6.10 -18.64 -11.90
N VAL A 357 5.23 -18.00 -11.11
CA VAL A 357 4.93 -16.57 -11.23
C VAL A 357 6.07 -15.77 -10.57
N ASP A 358 7.15 -15.56 -11.31
CA ASP A 358 8.35 -14.87 -10.85
C ASP A 358 8.74 -13.69 -11.75
N ASN A 359 9.93 -13.08 -11.52
CA ASN A 359 10.36 -11.92 -12.29
C ASN A 359 11.02 -12.36 -13.62
N PHE A 360 10.25 -12.34 -14.71
CA PHE A 360 10.69 -12.70 -16.06
C PHE A 360 11.80 -11.80 -16.64
N LYS A 361 12.16 -10.69 -15.97
CA LYS A 361 13.33 -9.86 -16.32
C LYS A 361 14.65 -10.39 -15.75
N GLU A 362 14.57 -11.24 -14.72
CA GLU A 362 15.73 -11.92 -14.14
C GLU A 362 15.89 -13.32 -14.76
N ARG A 363 16.99 -14.00 -14.39
CA ARG A 363 17.18 -15.43 -14.62
C ARG A 363 16.01 -16.25 -14.05
N SER A 364 15.90 -17.50 -14.50
CA SER A 364 14.88 -18.40 -13.97
C SER A 364 15.12 -18.69 -12.48
N SER A 365 14.06 -18.75 -11.68
CA SER A 365 14.17 -19.19 -10.29
C SER A 365 14.73 -20.62 -10.15
N ASN A 366 14.61 -21.46 -11.19
CA ASN A 366 15.23 -22.78 -11.26
C ASN A 366 16.77 -22.74 -11.37
N CYS A 367 17.38 -21.61 -11.74
CA CYS A 367 18.85 -21.48 -11.84
C CYS A 367 19.51 -21.54 -10.45
N CYS A 368 18.86 -21.03 -9.40
CA CYS A 368 19.42 -20.99 -8.05
C CYS A 368 19.78 -22.40 -7.52
N SER A 369 18.97 -23.41 -7.83
CA SER A 369 19.18 -24.80 -7.40
C SER A 369 19.80 -25.71 -8.48
N LEU A 370 20.47 -25.14 -9.50
CA LEU A 370 21.11 -25.93 -10.57
C LEU A 370 22.18 -26.89 -10.04
N GLU A 371 23.07 -26.45 -9.14
CA GLU A 371 24.14 -27.31 -8.63
C GLU A 371 23.59 -28.47 -7.77
N LEU A 372 22.50 -28.27 -7.02
CA LEU A 372 21.78 -29.36 -6.35
C LEU A 372 21.27 -30.41 -7.34
N ARG A 373 20.74 -29.99 -8.50
CA ARG A 373 20.29 -30.93 -9.54
C ARG A 373 21.46 -31.64 -10.20
N LYS A 374 22.59 -30.98 -10.45
CA LYS A 374 23.83 -31.63 -10.92
C LYS A 374 24.33 -32.68 -9.94
N PHE A 375 24.26 -32.41 -8.63
CA PHE A 375 24.63 -33.37 -7.58
C PHE A 375 23.68 -34.59 -7.58
N VAL A 376 22.37 -34.36 -7.67
CA VAL A 376 21.37 -35.45 -7.86
C VAL A 376 21.68 -36.25 -9.13
N TYR A 377 21.92 -35.60 -10.27
CA TYR A 377 22.30 -36.30 -11.51
C TYR A 377 23.62 -37.07 -11.37
N GLY A 378 24.56 -36.58 -10.56
CA GLY A 378 25.79 -37.28 -10.22
C GLY A 378 25.53 -38.60 -9.49
N ILE A 379 24.56 -38.59 -8.56
CA ILE A 379 24.09 -39.80 -7.88
C ILE A 379 23.37 -40.74 -8.86
N LEU A 380 22.46 -40.23 -9.69
CA LEU A 380 21.75 -41.04 -10.70
C LEU A 380 22.68 -41.66 -11.77
N SER A 381 23.92 -41.17 -11.87
CA SER A 381 24.90 -41.51 -12.90
C SER A 381 25.80 -42.69 -12.47
N ASP A 382 25.31 -43.92 -12.59
CA ASP A 382 26.05 -45.16 -12.33
C ASP A 382 27.07 -45.50 -13.42
N VAL A 383 28.14 -46.22 -13.07
CA VAL A 383 29.19 -46.71 -14.00
C VAL A 383 28.79 -48.08 -14.58
N HIS A 384 28.71 -48.20 -15.92
CA HIS A 384 28.48 -49.51 -16.54
C HIS A 384 29.68 -50.45 -16.36
N THR A 385 29.36 -51.72 -16.05
CA THR A 385 30.30 -52.82 -15.83
C THR A 385 31.19 -53.11 -17.04
N ASP A 386 30.65 -53.00 -18.25
CA ASP A 386 31.28 -53.54 -19.47
C ASP A 386 32.22 -52.54 -20.16
N ASP A 387 31.88 -51.24 -20.11
CA ASP A 387 32.52 -50.16 -20.89
C ASP A 387 33.22 -49.09 -20.02
N ARG A 388 33.09 -49.14 -18.68
CA ARG A 388 33.45 -48.06 -17.72
C ARG A 388 32.84 -46.67 -17.99
N LYS A 389 31.88 -46.56 -18.91
CA LYS A 389 31.12 -45.33 -19.18
C LYS A 389 29.94 -45.21 -18.24
N ARG A 390 29.61 -44.00 -17.78
CA ARG A 390 28.42 -43.78 -16.95
C ARG A 390 27.13 -43.83 -17.79
N ASN A 391 26.02 -44.23 -17.16
CA ASN A 391 24.70 -44.35 -17.80
C ASN A 391 24.07 -42.98 -18.17
N ILE A 392 24.38 -41.92 -17.41
CA ILE A 392 23.98 -40.53 -17.67
C ILE A 392 25.24 -39.68 -17.86
N THR A 393 25.45 -39.15 -19.06
CA THR A 393 26.54 -38.20 -19.35
C THR A 393 26.09 -36.74 -19.35
N ALA A 394 24.83 -36.49 -19.72
CA ALA A 394 24.18 -35.18 -19.60
C ALA A 394 22.66 -35.35 -19.51
N VAL A 395 21.98 -34.38 -18.89
CA VAL A 395 20.52 -34.26 -18.84
C VAL A 395 20.09 -33.02 -19.63
N GLU A 396 19.12 -33.17 -20.52
CA GLU A 396 18.51 -32.07 -21.26
C GLU A 396 17.45 -31.38 -20.39
N GLU A 397 17.83 -30.30 -19.70
CA GLU A 397 16.91 -29.45 -18.93
C GLU A 397 16.26 -28.40 -19.83
N TYR A 398 14.94 -28.35 -19.83
CA TYR A 398 14.14 -27.32 -20.46
C TYR A 398 13.60 -26.33 -19.41
N ASP A 399 13.88 -25.05 -19.60
CA ASP A 399 13.45 -23.97 -18.69
C ASP A 399 13.23 -22.65 -19.46
N ARG A 400 12.77 -21.59 -18.76
CA ARG A 400 12.60 -20.26 -19.36
C ARG A 400 13.93 -19.51 -19.52
N GLN A 401 14.18 -19.00 -20.73
CA GLN A 401 15.14 -17.91 -20.99
C GLN A 401 14.35 -16.68 -21.42
N GLY A 402 14.10 -15.77 -20.47
CA GLY A 402 13.12 -14.69 -20.64
C GLY A 402 11.74 -15.28 -20.96
N PHE A 403 11.23 -14.99 -22.16
CA PHE A 403 9.93 -15.46 -22.66
C PHE A 403 9.99 -16.70 -23.56
N LYS A 404 11.18 -17.29 -23.76
CA LYS A 404 11.36 -18.49 -24.59
C LYS A 404 11.53 -19.72 -23.72
N PHE A 405 10.95 -20.84 -24.15
CA PHE A 405 11.26 -22.15 -23.58
C PHE A 405 12.45 -22.75 -24.32
N THR A 406 13.53 -23.08 -23.59
CA THR A 406 14.83 -23.43 -24.18
C THR A 406 15.41 -24.66 -23.49
N ALA A 407 15.97 -25.58 -24.29
CA ALA A 407 16.77 -26.69 -23.80
C ALA A 407 18.18 -26.24 -23.42
N SER A 408 18.76 -26.91 -22.43
CA SER A 408 20.15 -26.78 -22.00
C SER A 408 20.69 -28.16 -21.61
N SER A 409 21.95 -28.43 -21.95
CA SER A 409 22.63 -29.68 -21.57
C SER A 409 23.29 -29.47 -20.21
N VAL A 410 22.90 -30.25 -19.21
CA VAL A 410 23.41 -30.16 -17.84
C VAL A 410 24.23 -31.42 -17.53
N GLU A 411 25.52 -31.22 -17.26
CA GLU A 411 26.44 -32.31 -16.92
C GLU A 411 26.31 -32.69 -15.43
N PRO A 412 26.31 -33.98 -15.06
CA PRO A 412 26.32 -34.44 -13.67
C PRO A 412 27.57 -34.01 -12.89
N ASP A 413 27.47 -33.85 -11.57
CA ASP A 413 28.66 -33.70 -10.73
C ASP A 413 29.32 -35.07 -10.49
N ILE A 414 30.52 -35.27 -11.04
CA ILE A 414 31.23 -36.55 -11.13
C ILE A 414 32.48 -36.56 -10.21
N LYS A 415 32.59 -35.63 -9.26
CA LYS A 415 33.68 -35.65 -8.25
C LYS A 415 33.73 -36.98 -7.49
N ASP A 416 34.93 -37.36 -7.03
CA ASP A 416 35.20 -38.65 -6.35
C ASP A 416 34.34 -38.89 -5.09
N SER A 417 33.72 -37.84 -4.53
CA SER A 417 32.82 -37.93 -3.37
C SER A 417 31.35 -38.20 -3.71
N VAL A 418 30.97 -38.35 -4.99
CA VAL A 418 29.58 -38.62 -5.40
C VAL A 418 29.40 -40.09 -5.81
N PRO A 419 28.72 -40.93 -4.99
CA PRO A 419 28.48 -42.34 -5.29
C PRO A 419 27.35 -42.50 -6.32
N GLY A 420 27.40 -43.60 -7.09
CA GLY A 420 26.31 -43.98 -7.99
C GLY A 420 25.05 -44.49 -7.25
N LEU A 421 23.91 -44.52 -7.94
CA LEU A 421 22.59 -44.82 -7.39
C LEU A 421 22.53 -46.25 -6.83
N SER A 422 23.17 -47.19 -7.52
CA SER A 422 23.38 -48.57 -7.07
C SER A 422 24.06 -48.68 -5.69
N LEU A 423 24.89 -47.72 -5.30
CA LEU A 423 25.61 -47.73 -4.02
C LEU A 423 24.82 -47.14 -2.85
N VAL A 424 23.80 -46.32 -3.10
CA VAL A 424 23.07 -45.56 -2.06
C VAL A 424 22.48 -46.44 -0.94
N PRO A 425 21.86 -47.62 -1.21
CA PRO A 425 21.35 -48.50 -0.15
C PRO A 425 22.43 -48.98 0.82
N PHE A 426 23.67 -49.12 0.34
CA PHE A 426 24.81 -49.67 1.09
C PHE A 426 25.58 -48.61 1.89
N LEU A 427 25.29 -47.32 1.69
CA LEU A 427 25.86 -46.24 2.49
C LEU A 427 25.26 -46.21 3.89
N GLU A 428 26.09 -45.91 4.90
CA GLU A 428 25.60 -45.71 6.26
C GLU A 428 24.73 -44.45 6.37
N THR A 429 23.78 -44.42 7.30
CA THR A 429 22.88 -43.26 7.49
C THR A 429 23.64 -41.96 7.74
N GLU A 430 24.78 -42.02 8.45
CA GLU A 430 25.65 -40.86 8.68
C GLU A 430 26.34 -40.38 7.40
N GLN A 431 26.78 -41.28 6.52
CA GLN A 431 27.34 -40.92 5.22
C GLN A 431 26.29 -40.21 4.35
N ARG A 432 25.06 -40.74 4.27
CA ARG A 432 23.95 -40.14 3.53
C ARG A 432 23.54 -38.77 4.10
N TYR A 433 23.57 -38.62 5.43
CA TYR A 433 23.34 -37.35 6.12
C TYR A 433 24.43 -36.31 5.80
N ASN A 434 25.70 -36.70 5.88
CA ASN A 434 26.82 -35.80 5.57
C ASN A 434 26.84 -35.38 4.10
N MET A 435 26.49 -36.28 3.16
CA MET A 435 26.29 -35.93 1.75
C MET A 435 25.15 -34.92 1.53
N PHE A 436 24.02 -35.13 2.22
CA PHE A 436 22.87 -34.23 2.14
C PHE A 436 23.22 -32.80 2.62
N LEU A 437 23.95 -32.68 3.74
CA LEU A 437 24.44 -31.39 4.24
C LEU A 437 25.49 -30.75 3.31
N PHE A 438 26.41 -31.55 2.78
CA PHE A 438 27.46 -31.10 1.86
C PHE A 438 26.87 -30.46 0.60
N ALA A 439 25.89 -31.12 -0.03
CA ALA A 439 25.24 -30.59 -1.23
C ALA A 439 24.48 -29.26 -0.98
N LEU A 440 24.01 -29.04 0.24
CA LEU A 440 23.30 -27.82 0.66
C LEU A 440 24.23 -26.76 1.29
N ASP A 441 25.53 -26.76 0.96
CA ASP A 441 26.54 -25.82 1.49
C ASP A 441 26.51 -25.65 3.02
N THR A 442 26.15 -26.74 3.69
CA THR A 442 25.98 -26.78 5.14
C THR A 442 27.12 -27.58 5.75
N ASN A 443 28.21 -26.89 6.06
CA ASN A 443 29.25 -27.46 6.93
C ASN A 443 28.62 -27.91 8.25
N THR A 444 29.23 -28.90 8.91
CA THR A 444 28.88 -29.39 10.27
C THR A 444 29.22 -28.36 11.36
N SER A 445 28.82 -27.11 11.18
CA SER A 445 28.86 -26.06 12.21
C SER A 445 27.76 -26.30 13.24
N ASP A 446 28.12 -26.18 14.53
CA ASP A 446 27.24 -26.46 15.70
C ASP A 446 25.84 -25.84 15.60
N ALA A 447 25.70 -24.71 14.90
CA ALA A 447 24.42 -24.03 14.71
C ALA A 447 23.35 -24.89 14.01
N VAL A 448 23.68 -25.65 12.95
CA VAL A 448 22.65 -26.45 12.23
C VAL A 448 22.43 -27.81 12.87
N SER A 449 23.48 -28.42 13.43
CA SER A 449 23.36 -29.66 14.22
C SER A 449 22.60 -29.47 15.53
N SER A 450 22.51 -28.23 16.05
CA SER A 450 21.67 -27.90 17.21
C SER A 450 20.16 -27.83 16.93
N LEU A 451 19.74 -27.82 15.66
CA LEU A 451 18.33 -27.75 15.28
C LEU A 451 17.63 -29.12 15.39
N PRO A 452 16.30 -29.16 15.63
CA PRO A 452 15.53 -30.39 15.53
C PRO A 452 15.70 -31.04 14.14
N LYS A 453 15.81 -32.37 14.08
CA LYS A 453 16.04 -33.09 12.81
C LYS A 453 15.02 -32.77 11.71
N SER A 454 13.77 -32.47 12.08
CA SER A 454 12.69 -32.03 11.17
C SER A 454 12.97 -30.70 10.45
N ASP A 455 13.88 -29.89 10.98
CA ASP A 455 14.07 -28.49 10.59
C ASP A 455 15.33 -28.32 9.72
N ILE A 456 16.22 -29.32 9.72
CA ILE A 456 17.51 -29.30 9.03
C ILE A 456 17.34 -29.02 7.54
N LEU A 457 16.44 -29.73 6.84
CA LEU A 457 16.20 -29.52 5.40
C LEU A 457 15.80 -28.07 5.11
N ILE A 458 14.91 -27.50 5.93
CA ILE A 458 14.44 -26.13 5.74
C ILE A 458 15.54 -25.11 6.06
N ALA A 459 16.25 -25.26 7.19
CA ALA A 459 17.35 -24.38 7.55
C ALA A 459 18.50 -24.41 6.52
N SER A 460 18.89 -25.60 6.06
CA SER A 460 19.88 -25.78 4.99
C SER A 460 19.41 -25.22 3.65
N SER A 461 18.13 -25.37 3.27
CA SER A 461 17.60 -24.73 2.06
C SER A 461 17.65 -23.20 2.11
N VAL A 462 17.45 -22.60 3.29
CA VAL A 462 17.55 -21.16 3.49
C VAL A 462 19.01 -20.69 3.46
N ARG A 463 19.94 -21.47 4.05
CA ARG A 463 21.39 -21.21 3.97
C ARG A 463 21.89 -21.27 2.53
N TYR A 464 21.52 -22.32 1.79
CA TYR A 464 21.85 -22.48 0.38
C TYR A 464 21.30 -21.32 -0.47
N LEU A 465 20.05 -20.90 -0.25
CA LEU A 465 19.45 -19.72 -0.90
C LEU A 465 20.28 -18.45 -0.66
N ILE A 466 20.76 -18.21 0.58
CA ILE A 466 21.55 -17.01 0.90
C ILE A 466 22.86 -16.99 0.10
N ASN A 467 23.47 -18.15 -0.15
CA ASN A 467 24.73 -18.27 -0.88
C ASN A 467 24.55 -18.20 -2.41
N HIS A 468 23.45 -18.75 -2.96
CA HIS A 468 23.29 -19.03 -4.40
C HIS A 468 22.18 -18.23 -5.11
N ALA A 469 21.50 -17.30 -4.43
CA ALA A 469 20.42 -16.55 -5.05
C ALA A 469 20.92 -15.48 -6.05
N GLU A 470 20.37 -15.52 -7.27
CA GLU A 470 20.57 -14.50 -8.30
C GLU A 470 19.21 -13.95 -8.78
N PRO A 471 18.88 -12.66 -8.52
CA PRO A 471 19.61 -11.71 -7.68
C PRO A 471 19.54 -12.08 -6.18
N ALA A 472 20.56 -11.63 -5.44
CA ALA A 472 20.73 -11.92 -4.01
C ALA A 472 19.50 -11.56 -3.15
N VAL A 473 19.20 -12.42 -2.17
CA VAL A 473 18.04 -12.26 -1.29
C VAL A 473 18.23 -11.09 -0.33
N LYS A 474 17.25 -10.17 -0.31
CA LYS A 474 17.24 -9.05 0.63
C LYS A 474 16.87 -9.52 2.05
N THR A 475 17.41 -8.87 3.08
CA THR A 475 17.13 -9.17 4.49
C THR A 475 15.63 -9.24 4.82
N ASN A 476 14.80 -8.36 4.24
CA ASN A 476 13.35 -8.37 4.45
C ASN A 476 12.61 -9.46 3.65
N HIS A 477 13.24 -10.11 2.68
CA HIS A 477 12.70 -11.31 2.03
C HIS A 477 12.99 -12.52 2.92
N LEU A 478 14.24 -12.63 3.40
CA LEU A 478 14.67 -13.68 4.34
C LEU A 478 13.86 -13.66 5.65
N LYS A 479 13.70 -12.48 6.28
CA LYS A 479 12.84 -12.31 7.46
C LYS A 479 11.39 -12.74 7.19
N ALA A 480 10.83 -12.38 6.02
CA ALA A 480 9.47 -12.77 5.66
C ALA A 480 9.32 -14.29 5.46
N LEU A 481 10.31 -14.95 4.84
CA LEU A 481 10.34 -16.41 4.69
C LEU A 481 10.40 -17.12 6.05
N LEU A 482 11.35 -16.73 6.91
CA LEU A 482 11.53 -17.34 8.22
C LEU A 482 10.31 -17.12 9.12
N CYS A 483 9.75 -15.90 9.18
CA CYS A 483 8.53 -15.64 9.93
C CYS A 483 7.33 -16.42 9.36
N CYS A 484 7.21 -16.57 8.03
CA CYS A 484 6.15 -17.36 7.41
C CYS A 484 6.22 -18.83 7.85
N TRP A 485 7.38 -19.46 7.75
CA TRP A 485 7.60 -20.84 8.19
C TRP A 485 7.32 -21.03 9.70
N VAL A 486 7.87 -20.15 10.55
CA VAL A 486 7.69 -20.23 12.01
C VAL A 486 6.23 -20.05 12.42
N LEU A 487 5.47 -19.15 11.76
CA LEU A 487 4.06 -18.93 12.04
C LEU A 487 3.16 -20.10 11.58
N LEU A 488 3.52 -20.78 10.50
CA LEU A 488 2.80 -21.96 10.01
C LEU A 488 3.04 -23.17 10.92
N LYS A 489 4.29 -23.38 11.35
CA LYS A 489 4.70 -24.48 12.23
C LYS A 489 4.16 -24.35 13.66
N ASN A 490 4.14 -23.14 14.24
CA ASN A 490 3.70 -22.91 15.61
C ASN A 490 2.17 -22.83 15.74
N SER A 491 1.51 -23.98 15.60
CA SER A 491 0.06 -24.15 15.50
C SER A 491 -0.77 -23.87 16.78
N LEU A 492 -0.17 -23.31 17.85
CA LEU A 492 -0.87 -22.83 19.06
C LEU A 492 -1.90 -21.71 18.78
N SER A 493 -1.82 -21.06 17.62
CA SER A 493 -2.79 -20.06 17.14
C SER A 493 -4.04 -20.66 16.49
N LYS A 494 -4.05 -21.93 16.08
CA LYS A 494 -5.15 -22.54 15.28
C LYS A 494 -6.45 -22.80 16.07
N CYS A 495 -6.57 -22.43 17.36
CA CYS A 495 -7.73 -22.76 18.20
C CYS A 495 -8.34 -21.63 19.07
N LYS A 496 -7.92 -20.36 18.97
CA LYS A 496 -8.52 -19.26 19.78
C LYS A 496 -8.69 -17.90 19.05
N SER A 497 -9.33 -17.89 17.89
CA SER A 497 -10.17 -16.75 17.47
C SER A 497 -11.08 -17.14 16.30
N GLY A 498 -12.34 -16.71 16.36
CA GLY A 498 -13.22 -16.65 15.18
C GLY A 498 -12.95 -15.42 14.30
N GLU A 499 -11.81 -14.75 14.52
CA GLU A 499 -11.46 -13.46 13.95
C GLU A 499 -10.02 -13.47 13.40
N MET A 500 -9.85 -12.84 12.24
CA MET A 500 -8.58 -12.57 11.56
C MET A 500 -7.73 -13.79 11.10
N ARG A 501 -8.31 -14.62 10.22
CA ARG A 501 -7.57 -14.93 8.99
C ARG A 501 -7.65 -13.71 8.06
N PRO A 502 -6.60 -13.29 7.33
CA PRO A 502 -6.63 -12.05 6.54
C PRO A 502 -7.66 -12.07 5.40
N THR A 503 -8.86 -11.56 5.67
CA THR A 503 -9.91 -11.35 4.66
C THR A 503 -9.52 -10.20 3.73
N LYS A 504 -8.82 -10.50 2.63
CA LYS A 504 -8.52 -9.58 1.52
C LYS A 504 -8.01 -8.19 1.97
N SER A 505 -7.15 -8.13 2.99
CA SER A 505 -6.41 -6.89 3.30
C SER A 505 -5.40 -6.60 2.17
N SER A 506 -5.28 -5.34 1.76
CA SER A 506 -4.50 -4.93 0.60
C SER A 506 -2.98 -4.99 0.81
N SER A 507 -2.42 -6.19 0.91
CA SER A 507 -0.98 -6.41 0.77
C SER A 507 -0.58 -6.26 -0.70
N THR A 508 0.13 -5.19 -1.02
CA THR A 508 0.72 -4.97 -2.35
C THR A 508 1.68 -6.11 -2.72
N PHE A 509 1.34 -6.88 -3.75
CA PHE A 509 2.18 -7.94 -4.30
C PHE A 509 3.55 -7.38 -4.73
N CYS A 510 4.62 -7.85 -4.09
CA CYS A 510 5.99 -7.47 -4.41
C CYS A 510 6.62 -8.51 -5.33
N LEU A 511 6.78 -8.17 -6.61
CA LEU A 511 7.39 -9.06 -7.62
C LEU A 511 8.84 -9.47 -7.26
N GLN A 512 9.61 -8.57 -6.66
CA GLN A 512 10.99 -8.89 -6.27
C GLN A 512 11.05 -9.86 -5.09
N ALA A 513 10.11 -9.75 -4.14
CA ALA A 513 9.98 -10.71 -3.04
C ALA A 513 9.46 -12.05 -3.58
N ALA A 514 8.45 -12.04 -4.46
CA ALA A 514 7.92 -13.23 -5.12
C ALA A 514 9.05 -14.02 -5.81
N HIS A 515 9.93 -13.35 -6.56
CA HIS A 515 11.04 -14.02 -7.22
C HIS A 515 12.06 -14.65 -6.25
N SER A 516 12.40 -13.99 -5.13
CA SER A 516 13.23 -14.62 -4.08
C SER A 516 12.52 -15.82 -3.42
N PHE A 517 11.20 -15.75 -3.22
CA PHE A 517 10.42 -16.87 -2.68
C PHE A 517 10.35 -18.05 -3.67
N CYS A 518 10.22 -17.76 -4.97
CA CYS A 518 10.26 -18.76 -6.04
C CYS A 518 11.63 -19.45 -6.14
N GLN A 519 12.74 -18.71 -6.03
CA GLN A 519 14.09 -19.28 -5.95
C GLN A 519 14.21 -20.25 -4.76
N TRP A 520 13.75 -19.83 -3.58
CA TRP A 520 13.78 -20.69 -2.39
C TRP A 520 12.93 -21.96 -2.55
N GLN A 521 11.74 -21.86 -3.15
CA GLN A 521 10.92 -23.04 -3.42
C GLN A 521 11.57 -24.02 -4.41
N CYS A 522 12.39 -23.55 -5.36
CA CYS A 522 13.21 -24.42 -6.21
C CYS A 522 14.29 -25.15 -5.38
N VAL A 523 14.94 -24.46 -4.45
CA VAL A 523 15.90 -25.07 -3.51
C VAL A 523 15.20 -26.11 -2.62
N VAL A 524 14.02 -25.80 -2.07
CA VAL A 524 13.25 -26.75 -1.24
C VAL A 524 12.81 -27.97 -2.06
N ARG A 525 12.35 -27.79 -3.31
CA ARG A 525 12.02 -28.90 -4.22
C ARG A 525 13.21 -29.82 -4.43
N ASP A 526 14.36 -29.26 -4.80
CA ASP A 526 15.55 -30.02 -5.17
C ASP A 526 16.24 -30.63 -3.92
N ALA A 527 16.12 -30.00 -2.76
CA ALA A 527 16.51 -30.57 -1.47
C ALA A 527 15.64 -31.77 -1.06
N ILE A 528 14.32 -31.70 -1.24
CA ILE A 528 13.40 -32.84 -1.00
C ILE A 528 13.74 -33.99 -1.96
N LEU A 529 14.05 -33.69 -3.22
CA LEU A 529 14.47 -34.68 -4.21
C LEU A 529 15.78 -35.37 -3.80
N LEU A 530 16.78 -34.60 -3.38
CA LEU A 530 18.03 -35.14 -2.87
C LEU A 530 17.80 -36.01 -1.62
N ASN A 531 16.94 -35.56 -0.70
CA ASN A 531 16.62 -36.30 0.52
C ASN A 531 16.05 -37.70 0.19
N TYR A 532 15.08 -37.80 -0.72
CA TYR A 532 14.53 -39.10 -1.13
C TYR A 532 15.50 -39.94 -1.97
N THR A 533 16.29 -39.31 -2.85
CA THR A 533 17.36 -40.00 -3.60
C THR A 533 18.38 -40.63 -2.64
N LEU A 534 18.63 -40.02 -1.47
CA LEU A 534 19.53 -40.52 -0.43
C LEU A 534 18.85 -41.39 0.65
N LEU A 535 17.65 -41.93 0.39
CA LEU A 535 16.88 -42.75 1.33
C LEU A 535 16.56 -42.03 2.66
N GLU A 536 16.14 -40.76 2.56
CA GLU A 536 15.58 -39.93 3.64
C GLU A 536 16.49 -39.81 4.89
N PRO A 537 17.75 -39.34 4.75
CA PRO A 537 18.68 -39.21 5.88
C PRO A 537 18.27 -38.13 6.89
N VAL A 538 17.43 -37.19 6.49
CA VAL A 538 16.69 -36.29 7.40
C VAL A 538 15.18 -36.47 7.22
N PRO A 539 14.36 -36.33 8.27
CA PRO A 539 12.90 -36.39 8.14
C PRO A 539 12.39 -35.35 7.13
N SER A 540 11.56 -35.78 6.17
CA SER A 540 10.92 -34.85 5.25
C SER A 540 9.96 -33.92 6.00
N PRO A 541 9.94 -32.60 5.73
CA PRO A 541 9.04 -31.67 6.39
C PRO A 541 7.58 -31.89 5.96
N HIS A 542 6.63 -31.45 6.79
CA HIS A 542 5.24 -31.26 6.37
C HIS A 542 5.17 -30.06 5.43
N ILE A 543 5.17 -30.30 4.12
CA ILE A 543 5.38 -29.27 3.08
C ILE A 543 4.27 -28.20 3.13
N HIS A 544 3.08 -28.58 3.58
CA HIS A 544 1.96 -27.66 3.79
C HIS A 544 2.22 -26.61 4.88
N GLU A 545 3.11 -26.89 5.84
CA GLU A 545 3.53 -25.98 6.91
C GLU A 545 4.79 -25.18 6.57
N VAL A 546 5.41 -25.42 5.41
CA VAL A 546 6.69 -24.78 5.02
C VAL A 546 6.47 -23.37 4.48
N PHE A 547 5.41 -23.13 3.71
CA PHE A 547 5.22 -21.85 3.02
C PHE A 547 3.75 -21.50 2.73
N SER A 548 3.41 -20.23 2.92
CA SER A 548 2.21 -19.60 2.40
C SER A 548 2.56 -18.25 1.80
N GLY A 549 2.39 -18.13 0.49
CA GLY A 549 2.84 -16.97 -0.29
C GLY A 549 2.10 -15.68 0.03
N THR A 550 0.81 -15.76 0.33
CA THR A 550 0.01 -14.60 0.76
C THR A 550 0.49 -14.08 2.11
N LEU A 551 0.79 -14.98 3.05
CA LEU A 551 1.40 -14.65 4.33
C LEU A 551 2.79 -14.03 4.16
N ALA A 552 3.67 -14.66 3.37
CA ALA A 552 5.01 -14.15 3.10
C ALA A 552 5.00 -12.75 2.42
N GLN A 553 4.07 -12.49 1.50
CA GLN A 553 3.87 -11.16 0.90
C GLN A 553 3.34 -10.12 1.90
N SER A 554 2.43 -10.49 2.81
CA SER A 554 1.96 -9.59 3.88
C SER A 554 3.09 -9.23 4.83
N LEU A 555 3.80 -10.23 5.36
CA LEU A 555 4.94 -10.05 6.26
C LEU A 555 6.04 -9.20 5.62
N HIS A 556 6.35 -9.42 4.34
CA HIS A 556 7.28 -8.59 3.60
C HIS A 556 6.79 -7.13 3.50
N GLY A 557 5.50 -6.94 3.22
CA GLY A 557 4.87 -5.62 3.18
C GLY A 557 4.86 -4.89 4.52
N GLU A 558 4.80 -5.61 5.64
CA GLU A 558 4.90 -5.06 7.00
C GLU A 558 6.36 -4.69 7.35
N LEU A 559 7.31 -5.59 7.07
CA LEU A 559 8.76 -5.37 7.26
C LEU A 559 9.32 -4.20 6.43
N GLN A 560 8.63 -3.75 5.38
CA GLN A 560 8.97 -2.54 4.63
C GLN A 560 8.43 -1.23 5.24
N LYS A 561 7.53 -1.28 6.23
CA LYS A 561 6.65 -0.14 6.60
C LYS A 561 6.94 0.52 7.95
N ALA A 562 7.96 0.09 8.69
CA ALA A 562 8.30 0.67 9.99
C ALA A 562 9.80 0.52 10.30
N ILE A 563 10.42 1.62 10.76
CA ILE A 563 11.70 1.63 11.47
C ILE A 563 11.39 2.06 12.90
N ASP A 564 11.92 1.36 13.90
CA ASP A 564 11.85 1.79 15.30
C ASP A 564 12.72 3.05 15.46
N LEU A 565 12.13 4.16 15.91
CA LEU A 565 12.84 5.42 16.11
C LEU A 565 13.27 5.54 17.58
N HIS A 566 14.56 5.40 17.83
CA HIS A 566 15.18 5.46 19.16
C HIS A 566 16.62 5.97 19.07
N ASP A 567 17.20 6.38 20.21
CA ASP A 567 18.62 6.73 20.39
C ASP A 567 19.18 7.67 19.30
N THR A 568 18.46 8.77 19.01
CA THR A 568 18.82 9.68 17.92
C THR A 568 18.34 11.11 18.17
N LYS A 569 18.96 12.10 17.51
CA LYS A 569 18.41 13.46 17.46
C LYS A 569 17.25 13.51 16.46
N LEU A 570 16.34 14.47 16.62
CA LEU A 570 15.24 14.71 15.70
C LEU A 570 15.03 16.21 15.55
N VAL A 571 15.24 16.74 14.34
CA VAL A 571 14.90 18.14 14.03
C VAL A 571 13.45 18.19 13.57
N ILE A 572 12.67 19.10 14.15
CA ILE A 572 11.22 19.12 14.01
C ILE A 572 10.77 20.49 13.49
N ASP A 573 10.07 20.47 12.37
CA ASP A 573 9.28 21.60 11.89
C ASP A 573 8.12 21.85 12.86
N ALA A 574 8.20 22.97 13.58
CA ALA A 574 7.19 23.38 14.55
C ALA A 574 5.82 23.62 13.88
N MET A 575 5.83 24.28 12.72
CA MET A 575 4.63 24.70 12.01
C MET A 575 3.82 23.49 11.54
N ALA A 576 4.46 22.50 10.95
CA ALA A 576 3.78 21.26 10.60
C ALA A 576 3.35 20.46 11.85
N LEU A 577 4.19 20.37 12.89
CA LEU A 577 3.89 19.55 14.07
C LEU A 577 2.67 20.07 14.84
N TYR A 578 2.59 21.36 15.17
CA TYR A 578 1.51 21.83 16.05
C TYR A 578 0.15 21.83 15.33
N PHE A 579 0.12 22.11 14.02
CA PHE A 579 -1.07 21.93 13.18
C PHE A 579 -1.53 20.47 13.16
N TYR A 580 -0.59 19.53 12.97
CA TYR A 580 -0.87 18.09 12.97
C TYR A 580 -1.41 17.62 14.33
N LEU A 581 -0.77 18.00 15.44
CA LEU A 581 -1.18 17.60 16.79
C LEU A 581 -2.58 18.12 17.14
N TYR A 582 -2.89 19.39 16.83
CA TYR A 582 -4.21 19.93 17.12
C TYR A 582 -5.28 19.19 16.29
N ARG A 583 -5.06 19.05 14.97
CA ARG A 583 -6.01 18.40 14.06
C ARG A 583 -6.28 16.94 14.43
N ASN A 584 -5.25 16.21 14.88
CA ASN A 584 -5.34 14.77 15.17
C ASN A 584 -5.70 14.45 16.64
N SER A 585 -5.89 15.46 17.50
CA SER A 585 -6.34 15.27 18.89
C SER A 585 -7.86 15.10 19.04
N GLY A 586 -8.62 15.37 17.96
CA GLY A 586 -10.09 15.29 17.95
C GLY A 586 -10.74 16.43 18.74
N LEU A 587 -10.16 17.63 18.64
CA LEU A 587 -10.63 18.86 19.29
C LEU A 587 -11.54 19.66 18.34
N ASP A 588 -12.59 20.28 18.88
CA ASP A 588 -13.58 21.06 18.14
C ASP A 588 -13.09 22.49 17.89
N CYS A 589 -12.27 22.65 16.84
CA CYS A 589 -11.70 23.94 16.44
C CYS A 589 -12.74 25.06 16.22
N ARG A 590 -14.01 24.73 15.96
CA ARG A 590 -15.10 25.70 15.75
C ARG A 590 -15.34 26.57 16.98
N CYS A 591 -15.07 26.05 18.17
CA CYS A 591 -15.35 26.74 19.42
C CYS A 591 -14.24 27.73 19.82
N GLY A 592 -13.16 27.85 19.03
CA GLY A 592 -12.10 28.82 19.28
C GLY A 592 -11.02 28.36 20.27
N GLY A 593 -10.80 27.06 20.45
CA GLY A 593 -9.66 26.52 21.20
C GLY A 593 -10.04 25.64 22.39
N GLN A 594 -9.30 24.56 22.58
CA GLN A 594 -9.33 23.65 23.72
C GLN A 594 -7.90 23.51 24.21
N TYR A 595 -7.40 24.56 24.85
CA TYR A 595 -5.97 24.80 24.95
C TYR A 595 -5.28 23.91 25.99
N ASP A 596 -5.97 23.58 27.09
CA ASP A 596 -5.50 22.62 28.10
C ASP A 596 -5.36 21.21 27.50
N GLU A 597 -6.38 20.75 26.77
CA GLU A 597 -6.34 19.43 26.09
C GLU A 597 -5.31 19.39 24.94
N PHE A 598 -5.04 20.52 24.30
CA PHE A 598 -3.98 20.63 23.30
C PHE A 598 -2.58 20.62 23.95
N TYR A 599 -2.41 21.29 25.09
CA TYR A 599 -1.19 21.26 25.89
C TYR A 599 -0.87 19.82 26.34
N GLU A 600 -1.84 19.09 26.91
CA GLU A 600 -1.66 17.67 27.27
C GLU A 600 -1.22 16.83 26.06
N ALA A 601 -1.79 17.06 24.87
CA ALA A 601 -1.44 16.32 23.66
C ALA A 601 0.00 16.61 23.18
N VAL A 602 0.50 17.83 23.36
CA VAL A 602 1.88 18.22 23.04
C VAL A 602 2.87 17.62 24.03
N VAL A 603 2.56 17.68 25.34
CA VAL A 603 3.39 17.05 26.38
C VAL A 603 3.48 15.53 26.15
N ALA A 604 2.34 14.87 25.90
CA ALA A 604 2.31 13.43 25.62
C ALA A 604 3.15 13.03 24.40
N PHE A 605 3.20 13.87 23.36
CA PHE A 605 4.03 13.64 22.18
C PHE A 605 5.53 13.64 22.50
N PHE A 606 6.02 14.66 23.20
CA PHE A 606 7.43 14.75 23.57
C PHE A 606 7.84 13.74 24.65
N VAL A 607 6.94 13.39 25.59
CA VAL A 607 7.17 12.31 26.55
C VAL A 607 7.35 10.96 25.83
N ALA A 608 6.55 10.67 24.79
CA ALA A 608 6.69 9.45 24.01
C ALA A 608 8.05 9.35 23.30
N LEU A 609 8.52 10.43 22.68
CA LEU A 609 9.86 10.48 22.05
C LEU A 609 10.99 10.38 23.07
N LYS A 610 10.90 11.11 24.19
CA LYS A 610 11.89 11.06 25.28
C LYS A 610 11.99 9.66 25.91
N SER A 611 10.90 8.90 25.95
CA SER A 611 10.89 7.49 26.41
C SER A 611 11.69 6.52 25.53
N LYS A 612 12.14 6.98 24.35
CA LYS A 612 12.97 6.26 23.38
C LYS A 612 14.34 6.91 23.16
N HIS A 613 14.78 7.79 24.08
CA HIS A 613 16.02 8.53 23.97
C HIS A 613 16.14 9.33 22.65
N VAL A 614 15.01 9.92 22.21
CA VAL A 614 14.99 10.80 21.03
C VAL A 614 15.09 12.26 21.46
N ASP A 615 16.24 12.89 21.18
CA ASP A 615 16.53 14.29 21.51
C ASP A 615 15.90 15.23 20.47
N CYS A 616 14.85 15.95 20.88
CA CYS A 616 14.01 16.73 19.99
C CYS A 616 14.43 18.21 19.94
N PHE A 617 14.62 18.74 18.73
CA PHE A 617 14.94 20.15 18.48
C PHE A 617 13.87 20.78 17.58
N VAL A 618 13.13 21.74 18.11
CA VAL A 618 11.93 22.30 17.44
C VAL A 618 12.24 23.67 16.84
N VAL A 619 11.99 23.84 15.54
CA VAL A 619 12.33 25.06 14.80
C VAL A 619 11.07 25.72 14.26
N PHE A 620 10.86 26.99 14.57
CA PHE A 620 9.73 27.78 14.10
C PHE A 620 10.14 28.76 13.00
N ASP A 621 9.24 28.97 12.03
CA ASP A 621 9.29 30.14 11.15
C ASP A 621 9.33 31.44 11.96
N GLY A 622 10.09 32.38 11.42
CA GLY A 622 10.33 33.73 11.93
C GLY A 622 9.51 34.79 11.20
N THR A 623 10.22 35.78 10.67
CA THR A 623 9.64 36.95 10.01
C THR A 623 9.29 36.70 8.54
N ILE A 624 8.39 37.53 8.00
CA ILE A 624 8.05 37.54 6.58
C ILE A 624 9.22 38.17 5.81
N ASP A 625 9.75 37.46 4.81
CA ASP A 625 10.78 37.96 3.88
C ASP A 625 10.42 39.39 3.40
N PRO A 626 11.23 40.43 3.71
CA PRO A 626 11.01 41.79 3.25
C PRO A 626 10.85 41.91 1.74
N SER A 627 11.49 41.01 0.98
CA SER A 627 11.39 40.94 -0.48
C SER A 627 10.03 40.44 -1.00
N GLY A 628 9.13 39.99 -0.12
CA GLY A 628 7.71 39.74 -0.41
C GLY A 628 7.41 38.53 -1.31
N LYS A 629 8.40 37.69 -1.66
CA LYS A 629 8.27 36.60 -2.66
C LYS A 629 7.07 35.68 -2.42
N LYS A 630 6.85 35.28 -1.17
CA LYS A 630 5.79 34.34 -0.75
C LYS A 630 4.53 35.02 -0.20
N LEU A 631 4.46 36.36 -0.20
CA LEU A 631 3.31 37.09 0.36
C LEU A 631 1.98 36.68 -0.30
N GLU A 632 1.99 36.42 -1.61
CA GLU A 632 0.78 35.99 -2.34
C GLU A 632 0.37 34.55 -1.99
N THR A 633 1.33 33.64 -1.82
CA THR A 633 1.08 32.28 -1.32
C THR A 633 0.48 32.31 0.08
N ILE A 634 0.98 33.18 0.96
CA ILE A 634 0.44 33.36 2.31
C ILE A 634 -1.00 33.91 2.25
N LYS A 635 -1.27 34.95 1.44
CA LYS A 635 -2.64 35.47 1.25
C LYS A 635 -3.59 34.37 0.81
N SER A 636 -3.22 33.56 -0.19
CA SER A 636 -4.05 32.46 -0.69
C SER A 636 -4.39 31.44 0.42
N ARG A 637 -3.38 30.98 1.18
CA ARG A 637 -3.58 30.08 2.34
C ARG A 637 -4.49 30.71 3.42
N VAL A 638 -4.41 32.02 3.63
CA VAL A 638 -5.27 32.75 4.56
C VAL A 638 -6.71 32.90 4.03
N GLU A 639 -6.91 33.15 2.74
CA GLU A 639 -8.24 33.21 2.13
C GLU A 639 -8.94 31.84 2.12
N GLU A 640 -8.20 30.74 1.91
CA GLU A 640 -8.70 29.38 2.14
C GLU A 640 -9.14 29.17 3.61
N SER A 641 -8.37 29.70 4.56
CA SER A 641 -8.70 29.65 5.99
C SER A 641 -9.95 30.48 6.35
N ILE A 642 -10.13 31.64 5.72
CA ILE A 642 -11.36 32.46 5.83
C ILE A 642 -12.56 31.69 5.26
N ALA A 643 -12.41 31.05 4.10
CA ALA A 643 -13.46 30.24 3.49
C ALA A 643 -13.81 29.01 4.35
N ALA A 644 -12.83 28.37 5.00
CA ALA A 644 -13.04 27.29 5.94
C ALA A 644 -13.80 27.78 7.20
N ALA A 645 -13.38 28.89 7.81
CA ALA A 645 -14.04 29.51 8.96
C ALA A 645 -15.52 29.86 8.67
N ASN A 646 -15.81 30.39 7.47
CA ASN A 646 -17.16 30.71 7.02
C ASN A 646 -18.10 29.50 6.90
N LYS A 647 -17.57 28.31 6.61
CA LYS A 647 -18.34 27.05 6.52
C LYS A 647 -18.48 26.41 7.91
N LEU A 648 -17.40 26.39 8.69
CA LEU A 648 -17.37 25.89 10.06
C LEU A 648 -18.37 26.62 10.97
N SER A 649 -18.54 27.93 10.80
CA SER A 649 -19.52 28.75 11.53
C SER A 649 -21.00 28.46 11.19
N ARG A 650 -21.27 27.69 10.12
CA ARG A 650 -22.63 27.33 9.66
C ARG A 650 -23.03 25.89 9.95
N LEU A 651 -22.11 25.08 10.50
CA LEU A 651 -22.26 23.64 10.74
C LEU A 651 -22.31 22.78 9.45
N ASP A 652 -21.83 23.29 8.32
CA ASP A 652 -22.10 22.72 6.98
C ASP A 652 -21.26 21.49 6.57
N ASP A 653 -20.17 21.10 7.26
CA ASP A 653 -19.35 19.94 6.85
C ASP A 653 -18.44 19.31 7.93
N VAL A 654 -18.04 18.05 7.74
CA VAL A 654 -17.16 17.25 8.60
C VAL A 654 -15.80 17.03 7.90
N GLY A 655 -14.84 17.92 8.14
CA GLY A 655 -13.45 17.73 7.64
C GLY A 655 -12.60 19.00 7.48
N LEU A 656 -13.23 20.18 7.50
CA LEU A 656 -12.56 21.48 7.48
C LEU A 656 -11.84 21.77 8.80
N PHE A 657 -10.78 22.57 8.74
CA PHE A 657 -9.93 22.89 9.88
C PHE A 657 -9.47 24.35 9.81
N VAL A 658 -9.50 25.04 10.96
CA VAL A 658 -8.89 26.36 11.18
C VAL A 658 -8.21 26.27 12.54
N ILE A 659 -6.93 26.65 12.63
CA ILE A 659 -6.19 26.61 13.90
C ILE A 659 -6.72 27.71 14.85
N PRO A 660 -7.05 27.40 16.12
CA PRO A 660 -7.44 28.43 17.08
C PRO A 660 -6.31 29.40 17.43
N LEU A 661 -6.67 30.66 17.70
CA LEU A 661 -5.73 31.79 17.68
C LEU A 661 -4.51 31.64 18.61
N LEU A 662 -4.71 31.17 19.84
CA LEU A 662 -3.64 31.09 20.84
C LEU A 662 -2.82 29.78 20.74
N SER A 663 -3.13 28.88 19.80
CA SER A 663 -2.51 27.54 19.73
C SER A 663 -0.99 27.59 19.59
N ALA A 664 -0.45 28.54 18.81
CA ALA A 664 1.00 28.70 18.65
C ALA A 664 1.69 29.18 19.95
N GLN A 665 1.00 29.99 20.77
CA GLN A 665 1.51 30.44 22.07
C GLN A 665 1.45 29.31 23.11
N VAL A 666 0.36 28.53 23.11
CA VAL A 666 0.19 27.33 23.94
C VAL A 666 1.25 26.27 23.61
N PHE A 667 1.54 26.06 22.33
CA PHE A 667 2.60 25.15 21.87
C PHE A 667 3.97 25.62 22.37
N LYS A 668 4.32 26.91 22.19
CA LYS A 668 5.57 27.50 22.73
C LYS A 668 5.65 27.42 24.27
N GLN A 669 4.53 27.58 24.98
CA GLN A 669 4.48 27.41 26.43
C GLN A 669 4.76 25.96 26.83
N ALA A 670 4.09 24.97 26.22
CA ALA A 670 4.34 23.55 26.48
C ALA A 670 5.81 23.16 26.28
N LEU A 671 6.47 23.69 25.23
CA LEU A 671 7.91 23.47 25.00
C LEU A 671 8.78 24.07 26.13
N ARG A 672 8.50 25.31 26.57
CA ARG A 672 9.22 25.96 27.67
C ARG A 672 9.04 25.21 28.99
N ASP A 673 7.80 24.94 29.38
CA ASP A 673 7.46 24.29 30.65
C ASP A 673 8.08 22.89 30.79
N ASN A 674 8.25 22.18 29.67
CA ASN A 674 8.82 20.83 29.61
C ASN A 674 10.30 20.81 29.20
N SER A 675 10.96 21.97 29.11
CA SER A 675 12.38 22.13 28.75
C SER A 675 12.75 21.45 27.42
N ILE A 676 11.87 21.51 26.42
CA ILE A 676 12.14 21.02 25.07
C ILE A 676 12.91 22.10 24.30
N PRO A 677 14.11 21.81 23.74
CA PRO A 677 14.87 22.78 22.95
C PRO A 677 14.08 23.29 21.74
N PHE A 678 13.91 24.61 21.64
CA PHE A 678 13.32 25.23 20.45
C PHE A 678 13.90 26.61 20.14
N VAL A 679 13.67 27.06 18.90
CA VAL A 679 14.14 28.37 18.41
C VAL A 679 13.17 28.94 17.37
N VAL A 680 13.12 30.27 17.26
CA VAL A 680 12.44 31.00 16.17
C VAL A 680 13.48 31.53 15.18
N CYS A 681 13.37 31.17 13.91
CA CYS A 681 14.27 31.60 12.84
C CYS A 681 14.18 33.11 12.55
N ASP A 682 15.08 33.63 11.70
CA ASP A 682 14.95 34.99 11.14
C ASP A 682 13.80 35.07 10.15
N SER A 683 13.70 34.10 9.25
CA SER A 683 12.66 33.96 8.23
C SER A 683 12.16 32.51 8.18
N GLU A 684 12.18 31.83 7.05
CA GLU A 684 11.63 30.47 6.90
C GLU A 684 12.56 29.41 7.49
N ALA A 685 11.97 28.42 8.16
CA ALA A 685 12.72 27.41 8.90
C ALA A 685 13.31 26.30 8.02
N ASP A 686 12.80 26.06 6.80
CA ASP A 686 13.12 24.85 6.02
C ASP A 686 14.63 24.65 5.77
N SER A 687 15.32 25.71 5.38
CA SER A 687 16.77 25.65 5.11
C SER A 687 17.60 25.43 6.38
N GLU A 688 17.24 26.09 7.49
CA GLU A 688 17.87 25.90 8.80
C GLU A 688 17.61 24.50 9.36
N ILE A 689 16.38 23.97 9.22
CA ILE A 689 16.00 22.61 9.60
C ILE A 689 16.85 21.59 8.82
N ALA A 690 16.96 21.75 7.50
CA ALA A 690 17.78 20.88 6.66
C ALA A 690 19.27 20.94 7.04
N SER A 691 19.79 22.13 7.33
CA SER A 691 21.17 22.34 7.77
C SER A 691 21.49 21.75 9.14
N LEU A 692 20.63 21.94 10.14
CA LEU A 692 20.76 21.31 11.46
C LEU A 692 20.71 19.78 11.35
N ALA A 693 19.77 19.25 10.56
CA ALA A 693 19.61 17.82 10.34
C ALA A 693 20.82 17.18 9.64
N ALA A 694 21.40 17.87 8.66
CA ALA A 694 22.63 17.45 8.00
C ALA A 694 23.86 17.52 8.92
N ALA A 695 24.04 18.63 9.67
CA ALA A 695 25.14 18.80 10.61
C ALA A 695 25.15 17.72 11.71
N TRP A 696 23.98 17.35 12.22
CA TRP A 696 23.81 16.30 13.22
C TRP A 696 23.55 14.90 12.65
N LYS A 697 23.53 14.73 11.32
CA LYS A 697 23.25 13.46 10.60
C LYS A 697 21.96 12.76 11.07
N CYS A 698 20.92 13.53 11.35
CA CYS A 698 19.71 13.05 12.01
C CYS A 698 18.45 13.32 11.18
N PRO A 699 17.34 12.60 11.39
CA PRO A 699 16.12 12.77 10.61
C PRO A 699 15.41 14.11 10.86
N VAL A 700 14.66 14.57 9.85
CA VAL A 700 13.67 15.66 9.97
C VAL A 700 12.27 15.10 10.14
N LEU A 701 11.47 15.68 11.04
CA LEU A 701 10.03 15.46 11.17
C LEU A 701 9.26 16.70 10.68
N SER A 702 8.49 16.56 9.60
CA SER A 702 7.66 17.62 9.01
C SER A 702 6.48 17.01 8.21
N ASN A 703 5.68 17.84 7.55
CA ASN A 703 4.83 17.45 6.42
C ASN A 703 5.16 18.22 5.12
N ASP A 704 6.18 19.08 5.10
CA ASP A 704 6.56 19.79 3.88
C ASP A 704 7.18 18.83 2.85
N SER A 705 6.97 19.13 1.57
CA SER A 705 7.52 18.35 0.45
C SER A 705 8.98 18.67 0.13
N ASP A 706 9.50 19.83 0.52
CA ASP A 706 10.88 20.22 0.18
C ASP A 706 11.93 19.34 0.89
N PHE A 707 11.59 18.76 2.05
CA PHE A 707 12.40 17.73 2.72
C PHE A 707 12.52 16.39 1.96
N PHE A 708 11.76 16.18 0.88
CA PHE A 708 12.04 15.08 -0.06
C PHE A 708 13.22 15.36 -1.01
N ILE A 709 13.65 16.62 -1.12
CA ILE A 709 14.60 17.14 -2.10
C ILE A 709 15.95 17.50 -1.45
N PHE A 710 15.92 18.09 -0.24
CA PHE A 710 17.11 18.38 0.56
C PHE A 710 17.97 17.13 0.81
N ASP A 711 19.29 17.31 0.89
CA ASP A 711 20.27 16.23 1.05
C ASP A 711 20.51 15.85 2.51
N ILE A 712 19.46 15.32 3.15
CA ILE A 712 19.46 14.99 4.57
C ILE A 712 19.82 13.51 4.76
N GLU A 713 21.04 13.24 5.24
CA GLU A 713 21.58 11.88 5.43
C GLU A 713 20.71 11.02 6.37
N GLY A 714 20.23 11.62 7.47
CA GLY A 714 19.31 10.97 8.41
C GLY A 714 17.90 10.71 7.85
N GLY A 715 17.56 11.30 6.70
CA GLY A 715 16.30 11.14 6.01
C GLY A 715 15.16 12.03 6.52
N TYR A 716 13.99 11.86 5.91
CA TYR A 716 12.79 12.65 6.20
C TYR A 716 11.64 11.74 6.67
N ILE A 717 10.99 12.12 7.76
CA ILE A 717 9.84 11.46 8.38
C ILE A 717 8.61 12.36 8.19
N PRO A 718 7.64 11.97 7.33
CA PRO A 718 6.34 12.61 7.32
C PRO A 718 5.61 12.36 8.64
N LEU A 719 5.03 13.39 9.27
CA LEU A 719 4.31 13.31 10.55
C LEU A 719 3.20 12.24 10.55
N SER A 720 2.53 12.04 9.41
CA SER A 720 1.52 10.98 9.24
C SER A 720 2.06 9.54 9.32
N SER A 721 3.38 9.36 9.22
CA SER A 721 4.04 8.05 9.30
C SER A 721 4.55 7.70 10.70
N LEU A 722 4.67 8.68 11.59
CA LEU A 722 5.18 8.50 12.95
C LEU A 722 4.08 7.98 13.88
N GLN A 723 4.13 6.69 14.22
CA GLN A 723 3.26 6.03 15.17
C GLN A 723 3.77 6.23 16.61
N TRP A 724 3.77 7.48 17.09
CA TRP A 724 4.23 7.83 18.44
C TRP A 724 3.34 7.30 19.57
N LYS A 725 2.13 6.82 19.26
CA LYS A 725 1.19 6.20 20.21
C LYS A 725 1.28 4.67 20.25
N SER A 726 2.07 4.03 19.39
CA SER A 726 2.29 2.58 19.43
C SER A 726 3.52 2.21 20.26
N SER A 727 3.58 0.95 20.70
CA SER A 727 4.80 0.34 21.22
C SER A 727 5.13 -0.89 20.34
N PRO A 728 6.27 -0.91 19.63
CA PRO A 728 7.30 0.13 19.57
C PRO A 728 6.84 1.41 18.86
N LEU A 729 7.59 2.50 19.08
CA LEU A 729 7.41 3.78 18.41
C LEU A 729 8.06 3.68 17.03
N THR A 730 7.25 3.73 15.99
CA THR A 730 7.70 3.44 14.61
C THR A 730 7.50 4.62 13.67
N ALA A 731 8.39 4.74 12.68
CA ALA A 731 8.35 5.79 11.65
C ALA A 731 8.64 5.20 10.25
N LYS A 732 8.23 5.91 9.18
CA LYS A 732 8.72 5.62 7.82
C LYS A 732 9.71 6.69 7.41
N ILE A 733 10.99 6.34 7.45
CA ILE A 733 12.07 7.24 7.02
C ILE A 733 12.22 7.15 5.50
N TYR A 734 12.12 8.31 4.86
CA TYR A 734 12.37 8.53 3.46
C TYR A 734 13.82 8.96 3.21
N TYR A 735 14.40 8.54 2.09
CA TYR A 735 15.74 8.93 1.69
C TYR A 735 15.75 9.45 0.26
N ARG A 736 16.39 10.60 0.04
CA ARG A 736 16.57 11.27 -1.27
C ARG A 736 17.07 10.30 -2.36
N SER A 737 18.02 9.43 -2.00
CA SER A 737 18.57 8.39 -2.90
C SER A 737 17.53 7.39 -3.42
N LYS A 738 16.49 7.05 -2.63
CA LYS A 738 15.39 6.18 -3.06
C LYS A 738 14.48 6.88 -4.08
N LEU A 739 14.28 8.19 -3.96
CA LEU A 739 13.54 8.99 -4.95
C LEU A 739 14.29 9.05 -6.29
N ALA A 740 15.58 9.37 -6.25
CA ALA A 740 16.46 9.40 -7.41
C ALA A 740 16.44 8.05 -8.14
N SER A 741 16.56 6.95 -7.39
CA SER A 741 16.49 5.58 -7.90
C SER A 741 15.14 5.23 -8.54
N HIS A 742 14.02 5.68 -7.95
CA HIS A 742 12.68 5.48 -8.52
C HIS A 742 12.53 6.16 -9.89
N PHE A 743 13.00 7.41 -10.01
CA PHE A 743 12.99 8.15 -11.27
C PHE A 743 14.11 7.76 -12.25
N ARG A 744 15.11 6.99 -11.78
CA ARG A 744 16.34 6.62 -12.50
C ARG A 744 17.14 7.84 -12.98
N ILE A 745 17.34 8.80 -12.08
CA ILE A 745 18.18 9.98 -12.30
C ILE A 745 19.23 10.10 -11.18
N SER A 746 20.28 10.90 -11.39
CA SER A 746 21.21 11.26 -10.31
C SER A 746 20.48 12.04 -9.20
N PRO A 747 20.79 11.83 -7.90
CA PRO A 747 20.26 12.63 -6.81
C PRO A 747 20.42 14.15 -7.01
N GLU A 748 21.52 14.58 -7.63
CA GLU A 748 21.80 16.01 -7.86
C GLU A 748 20.87 16.69 -8.87
N LEU A 749 20.12 15.90 -9.63
CA LEU A 749 19.07 16.39 -10.53
C LEU A 749 17.70 16.52 -9.84
N LEU A 750 17.53 16.07 -8.58
CA LEU A 750 16.26 16.21 -7.85
C LEU A 750 15.85 17.68 -7.60
N PRO A 751 16.73 18.61 -7.18
CA PRO A 751 16.36 20.02 -7.06
C PRO A 751 15.93 20.65 -8.38
N LEU A 752 16.53 20.23 -9.50
CA LEU A 752 16.13 20.66 -10.85
C LEU A 752 14.78 20.04 -11.24
N LEU A 753 14.55 18.77 -10.94
CA LEU A 753 13.26 18.09 -11.16
C LEU A 753 12.13 18.76 -10.36
N ALA A 754 12.36 19.14 -9.11
CA ALA A 754 11.42 19.89 -8.28
C ALA A 754 11.12 21.27 -8.90
N SER A 755 12.17 22.02 -9.24
CA SER A 755 12.06 23.33 -9.92
C SER A 755 11.26 23.25 -11.23
N LEU A 756 11.44 22.19 -12.03
CA LEU A 756 10.72 21.98 -13.29
C LEU A 756 9.29 21.42 -13.11
N ALA A 757 9.00 20.82 -11.96
CA ALA A 757 7.65 20.42 -11.59
C ALA A 757 6.79 21.60 -11.10
N GLY A 758 7.43 22.73 -10.76
CA GLY A 758 6.82 23.92 -10.18
C GLY A 758 6.83 23.86 -8.66
N ASN A 759 7.33 24.92 -8.04
CA ASN A 759 7.43 25.12 -6.60
C ASN A 759 7.28 26.61 -6.27
N ASP A 760 7.45 27.01 -5.01
CA ASP A 760 7.26 28.40 -4.55
C ASP A 760 8.14 29.44 -5.26
N TYR A 761 9.25 29.01 -5.88
CA TYR A 761 10.18 29.88 -6.62
C TYR A 761 9.94 29.85 -8.14
N VAL A 762 9.31 28.78 -8.66
CA VAL A 762 9.07 28.57 -10.09
C VAL A 762 7.58 28.34 -10.35
N SER A 763 6.87 29.45 -10.61
CA SER A 763 5.45 29.45 -10.97
C SER A 763 5.15 28.66 -12.25
N GLU A 764 3.92 28.13 -12.37
CA GLU A 764 3.47 27.41 -13.58
C GLU A 764 3.56 28.28 -14.85
N ASP A 765 3.31 29.60 -14.74
CA ASP A 765 3.43 30.57 -15.83
C ASP A 765 4.86 30.64 -16.41
N ALA A 766 5.88 30.54 -15.56
CA ALA A 766 7.27 30.47 -15.99
C ALA A 766 7.57 29.16 -16.75
N LEU A 767 6.84 28.08 -16.44
CA LEU A 767 7.00 26.76 -17.02
C LEU A 767 6.17 26.51 -18.28
N VAL A 768 5.17 27.34 -18.62
CA VAL A 768 4.27 27.15 -19.79
C VAL A 768 5.04 26.79 -21.07
N ASN A 769 6.08 27.58 -21.40
CA ASN A 769 6.88 27.36 -22.61
C ASN A 769 7.74 26.08 -22.55
N PHE A 770 8.23 25.71 -21.37
CA PHE A 770 8.94 24.44 -21.16
C PHE A 770 7.99 23.24 -21.27
N ASN A 771 6.86 23.28 -20.58
CA ASN A 771 5.83 22.23 -20.59
C ASN A 771 5.29 21.98 -22.01
N SER A 772 5.10 23.06 -22.79
CA SER A 772 4.71 22.98 -24.20
C SER A 772 5.81 22.43 -25.11
N ALA A 773 7.08 22.75 -24.87
CA ALA A 773 8.20 22.17 -25.63
C ALA A 773 8.36 20.68 -25.30
N LEU A 774 8.34 20.33 -24.01
CA LEU A 774 8.44 18.95 -23.52
C LEU A 774 7.30 18.05 -24.05
N SER A 775 6.09 18.57 -24.29
CA SER A 775 4.99 17.79 -24.89
C SER A 775 5.18 17.50 -26.38
N ARG A 776 6.06 18.22 -27.08
CA ARG A 776 6.39 17.97 -28.49
C ARG A 776 7.48 16.91 -28.67
N VAL A 777 8.26 16.65 -27.62
CA VAL A 777 9.43 15.76 -27.64
C VAL A 777 9.13 14.36 -27.08
N GLN A 778 8.03 14.19 -26.32
CA GLN A 778 7.65 12.92 -25.71
C GLN A 778 6.19 12.55 -26.02
N THR A 779 5.99 11.43 -26.72
CA THR A 779 4.67 10.88 -27.10
C THR A 779 4.19 9.73 -26.22
N ASP A 780 5.04 9.16 -25.36
CA ASP A 780 4.74 7.94 -24.63
C ASP A 780 3.76 8.14 -23.46
N THR A 781 2.65 7.41 -23.52
CA THR A 781 1.54 7.49 -22.58
C THR A 781 1.71 6.53 -21.39
N TYR A 782 2.36 7.01 -20.33
CA TYR A 782 2.41 6.29 -19.06
C TYR A 782 1.01 6.20 -18.41
N ARG A 783 0.61 4.99 -17.99
CA ARG A 783 -0.60 4.74 -17.17
C ARG A 783 -0.39 5.20 -15.71
N VAL A 784 -0.24 6.50 -15.50
CA VAL A 784 -0.16 7.14 -14.17
C VAL A 784 -1.23 8.22 -14.08
N GLY A 785 -1.90 8.33 -12.93
CA GLY A 785 -2.93 9.36 -12.70
C GLY A 785 -2.41 10.78 -12.96
N LYS A 786 -3.31 11.70 -13.37
CA LYS A 786 -3.00 13.03 -13.94
C LYS A 786 -1.85 13.81 -13.27
N LYS A 787 -1.70 13.74 -11.94
CA LYS A 787 -0.62 14.42 -11.20
C LYS A 787 0.77 13.76 -11.35
N GLY A 788 0.86 12.43 -11.34
CA GLY A 788 2.14 11.71 -11.44
C GLY A 788 2.76 11.74 -12.84
N ALA A 789 1.94 11.94 -13.88
CA ALA A 789 2.41 12.07 -15.26
C ALA A 789 3.34 13.27 -15.50
N LYS A 790 3.20 14.38 -14.76
CA LYS A 790 4.10 15.56 -14.87
C LYS A 790 5.53 15.19 -14.48
N PHE A 791 5.70 14.64 -13.28
CA PHE A 791 6.98 14.17 -12.76
C PHE A 791 7.60 13.07 -13.63
N ALA A 792 6.81 12.11 -14.09
CA ALA A 792 7.31 11.04 -14.97
C ALA A 792 7.91 11.58 -16.29
N ARG A 793 7.27 12.57 -16.92
CA ARG A 793 7.78 13.21 -18.16
C ARG A 793 9.07 13.98 -17.92
N ILE A 794 9.13 14.79 -16.86
CA ILE A 794 10.33 15.55 -16.48
C ILE A 794 11.48 14.60 -16.16
N ALA A 795 11.23 13.56 -15.35
CA ALA A 795 12.21 12.52 -15.05
C ALA A 795 12.65 11.72 -16.29
N SER A 796 11.75 11.48 -17.25
CA SER A 796 12.10 10.81 -18.51
C SER A 796 12.99 11.70 -19.40
N PHE A 797 12.82 13.02 -19.36
CA PHE A 797 13.70 13.96 -20.06
C PHE A 797 15.08 14.00 -19.39
N LEU A 798 15.14 14.19 -18.06
CA LEU A 798 16.41 14.25 -17.32
C LEU A 798 17.22 12.95 -17.42
N ARG A 799 16.55 11.79 -17.48
CA ARG A 799 17.16 10.46 -17.71
C ARG A 799 17.73 10.28 -19.13
N GLY A 800 17.25 11.04 -20.11
CA GLY A 800 17.78 11.03 -21.47
C GLY A 800 19.09 11.80 -21.62
N LEU A 801 19.52 12.52 -20.58
CA LEU A 801 20.81 13.19 -20.53
C LEU A 801 21.93 12.20 -20.16
N PRO A 802 23.20 12.46 -20.51
CA PRO A 802 24.33 11.62 -20.11
C PRO A 802 24.40 11.41 -18.60
N SER A 803 24.81 10.22 -18.15
CA SER A 803 24.86 9.88 -16.72
C SER A 803 25.88 10.70 -15.92
N SER A 804 26.85 11.33 -16.58
CA SER A 804 27.83 12.26 -16.00
C SER A 804 27.38 13.73 -16.00
N CYS A 805 26.15 14.03 -16.42
CA CYS A 805 25.65 15.39 -16.60
C CYS A 805 25.47 16.12 -15.26
N SER A 806 26.12 17.28 -15.13
CA SER A 806 25.97 18.19 -13.98
C SER A 806 24.60 18.89 -13.96
N GLN A 807 24.27 19.48 -12.81
CA GLN A 807 23.02 20.24 -12.63
C GLN A 807 22.96 21.46 -13.58
N GLU A 808 24.10 22.12 -13.81
CA GLU A 808 24.25 23.24 -14.74
C GLU A 808 24.08 22.83 -16.21
N GLU A 809 24.63 21.67 -16.61
CA GLU A 809 24.46 21.13 -17.97
C GLU A 809 23.02 20.69 -18.22
N ALA A 810 22.38 20.01 -17.26
CA ALA A 810 20.98 19.64 -17.34
C ALA A 810 20.05 20.86 -17.46
N LEU A 811 20.36 21.95 -16.74
CA LEU A 811 19.67 23.23 -16.90
C LEU A 811 19.93 23.83 -18.29
N LYS A 812 21.14 23.73 -18.86
CA LYS A 812 21.43 24.20 -20.22
C LYS A 812 20.58 23.44 -21.25
N SER A 813 20.56 22.12 -21.23
CA SER A 813 19.73 21.29 -22.13
C SER A 813 18.23 21.57 -21.96
N THR A 814 17.78 21.83 -20.73
CA THR A 814 16.40 22.25 -20.45
C THR A 814 16.05 23.56 -21.15
N LEU A 815 16.95 24.54 -21.12
CA LEU A 815 16.77 25.85 -21.75
C LEU A 815 16.88 25.80 -23.27
N GLU A 816 17.57 24.81 -23.83
CA GLU A 816 17.68 24.60 -25.29
C GLU A 816 16.34 24.23 -25.94
N LEU A 817 15.45 23.50 -25.24
CA LEU A 817 14.10 23.14 -25.69
C LEU A 817 13.17 24.33 -26.00
N ILE A 818 13.38 25.47 -25.34
CA ILE A 818 12.56 26.68 -25.51
C ILE A 818 13.05 27.44 -26.75
N THR A 819 12.17 28.11 -27.50
CA THR A 819 12.60 28.97 -28.63
C THR A 819 12.75 30.43 -28.23
N SER A 820 11.82 30.97 -27.43
CA SER A 820 11.80 32.37 -26.99
C SER A 820 12.97 32.74 -26.07
N LYS A 821 13.87 33.63 -26.54
CA LYS A 821 15.02 34.14 -25.77
C LYS A 821 14.62 34.83 -24.46
N ARG A 822 13.53 35.60 -24.46
CA ARG A 822 12.95 36.23 -23.24
C ARG A 822 12.56 35.17 -22.22
N SER A 823 11.85 34.13 -22.67
CA SER A 823 11.38 33.04 -21.80
C SER A 823 12.52 32.21 -21.24
N LYS A 824 13.56 31.90 -22.04
CA LYS A 824 14.80 31.24 -21.57
C LYS A 824 15.43 32.04 -20.42
N ASN A 825 15.59 33.35 -20.58
CA ASN A 825 16.23 34.21 -19.57
C ASN A 825 15.41 34.27 -18.28
N THR A 826 14.09 34.41 -18.37
CA THR A 826 13.19 34.36 -17.20
C THR A 826 13.30 33.02 -16.48
N LEU A 827 13.14 31.90 -17.19
CA LEU A 827 13.17 30.56 -16.59
C LEU A 827 14.54 30.24 -15.97
N LYS A 828 15.64 30.59 -16.66
CA LYS A 828 17.00 30.44 -16.14
C LYS A 828 17.20 31.19 -14.82
N ARG A 829 16.63 32.40 -14.68
CA ARG A 829 16.72 33.20 -13.46
C ARG A 829 15.95 32.57 -12.31
N VAL A 830 14.69 32.19 -12.51
CA VAL A 830 13.86 31.63 -11.42
C VAL A 830 14.32 30.24 -10.99
N ILE A 831 14.74 29.38 -11.93
CA ILE A 831 15.33 28.08 -11.57
C ILE A 831 16.64 28.29 -10.80
N LYS A 832 17.53 29.21 -11.22
CA LYS A 832 18.77 29.46 -10.47
C LYS A 832 18.53 29.90 -9.03
N LEU A 833 17.50 30.70 -8.78
CA LEU A 833 17.08 31.04 -7.42
C LEU A 833 16.60 29.78 -6.68
N SER A 834 15.64 29.04 -7.24
CA SER A 834 15.15 27.79 -6.65
C SER A 834 16.26 26.77 -6.32
N LEU A 835 17.28 26.64 -7.17
CA LEU A 835 18.41 25.74 -6.94
C LEU A 835 19.37 26.20 -5.84
N GLN A 836 19.37 27.48 -5.46
CA GLN A 836 20.19 28.01 -4.35
C GLN A 836 19.56 27.72 -2.99
N GLU A 837 18.23 27.52 -2.94
CA GLU A 837 17.47 27.31 -1.70
C GLU A 837 17.59 25.87 -1.21
N TYR A 838 17.60 24.89 -2.14
CA TYR A 838 17.88 23.48 -1.82
C TYR A 838 19.34 23.18 -1.48
N LYS A 839 20.26 24.16 -1.54
CA LYS A 839 21.66 23.98 -1.13
C LYS A 839 21.78 24.18 0.37
N ILE A 840 22.14 23.10 1.06
CA ILE A 840 22.45 23.10 2.49
C ILE A 840 23.65 24.02 2.74
N LYS A 841 23.50 24.94 3.69
CA LYS A 841 24.52 25.91 4.14
C LYS A 841 24.90 25.60 5.59
N GLU A 842 25.92 26.24 6.13
CA GLU A 842 26.14 26.24 7.58
C GLU A 842 24.98 26.95 8.27
N SER A 843 24.49 26.40 9.39
CA SER A 843 23.33 26.93 10.13
C SER A 843 23.81 27.83 11.26
N ASN A 844 23.32 29.07 11.31
CA ASN A 844 23.62 29.98 12.43
C ASN A 844 22.96 29.49 13.73
N LEU A 845 21.89 28.69 13.64
CA LEU A 845 21.18 28.10 14.77
C LEU A 845 21.92 26.90 15.41
N LEU A 846 22.91 26.31 14.72
CA LEU A 846 23.75 25.25 15.27
C LEU A 846 24.47 25.75 16.54
N HIS A 847 25.05 26.95 16.48
CA HIS A 847 25.74 27.57 17.60
C HIS A 847 24.78 28.09 18.70
N TYR A 848 23.52 28.38 18.35
CA TYR A 848 22.48 28.67 19.35
C TYR A 848 22.22 27.44 20.23
N PHE A 849 21.99 26.26 19.63
CA PHE A 849 21.72 25.04 20.38
C PHE A 849 22.96 24.48 21.12
N GLU A 850 24.17 24.66 20.59
CA GLU A 850 25.39 24.08 21.18
C GLU A 850 26.13 25.01 22.15
N LYS A 851 26.06 26.33 21.95
CA LYS A 851 26.86 27.33 22.68
C LYS A 851 26.04 28.48 23.26
N GLY A 852 24.73 28.54 22.99
CA GLY A 852 23.88 29.68 23.37
C GLY A 852 24.17 30.98 22.61
N LEU A 853 24.93 30.93 21.51
CA LEU A 853 25.26 32.11 20.72
C LEU A 853 24.05 32.57 19.90
N ILE A 854 23.77 33.87 19.94
CA ILE A 854 22.65 34.48 19.23
C ILE A 854 23.23 35.33 18.11
N ASP A 855 23.06 34.86 16.88
CA ASP A 855 23.34 35.60 15.66
C ASP A 855 22.01 35.86 14.91
N SER A 856 21.94 36.94 14.14
CA SER A 856 20.76 37.33 13.36
C SER A 856 21.12 38.24 12.18
N SER A 857 20.48 37.98 11.06
CA SER A 857 20.52 38.80 9.84
C SER A 857 19.43 39.88 9.78
N LEU A 858 18.57 39.97 10.81
CA LEU A 858 17.43 40.89 10.83
C LEU A 858 17.87 42.34 11.03
N GLN A 859 17.18 43.24 10.31
CA GLN A 859 17.36 44.70 10.39
C GLN A 859 16.00 45.38 10.43
N THR A 860 15.95 46.61 10.95
CA THR A 860 14.72 47.41 10.97
C THR A 860 14.26 47.84 9.58
N LEU A 861 12.99 48.26 9.46
CA LEU A 861 12.22 48.55 8.22
C LEU A 861 12.88 49.46 7.16
N HIS A 862 13.98 50.12 7.48
CA HIS A 862 14.73 50.99 6.57
C HIS A 862 16.21 50.61 6.38
N GLY A 863 16.62 49.41 6.81
CA GLY A 863 17.95 48.84 6.53
C GLY A 863 19.12 49.63 7.13
N LYS A 864 18.88 50.31 8.26
CA LYS A 864 19.82 51.28 8.87
C LYS A 864 20.24 50.95 10.30
N GLN A 865 19.58 50.01 10.97
CA GLN A 865 19.85 49.65 12.37
C GLN A 865 19.68 48.14 12.56
N GLU A 866 20.55 47.55 13.37
CA GLU A 866 20.43 46.19 13.89
C GLU A 866 19.23 46.09 14.86
N ILE A 867 18.78 44.87 15.16
CA ILE A 867 17.74 44.66 16.17
C ILE A 867 18.35 44.77 17.56
N GLU A 868 17.70 45.54 18.44
CA GLU A 868 18.06 45.72 19.86
C GLU A 868 18.51 44.41 20.54
N GLU A 869 19.67 44.44 21.19
CA GLU A 869 20.36 43.25 21.73
C GLU A 869 19.46 42.44 22.68
N TRP A 870 18.64 43.11 23.49
CA TRP A 870 17.72 42.45 24.42
C TRP A 870 16.55 41.75 23.71
N VAL A 871 16.17 42.18 22.51
CA VAL A 871 15.00 41.66 21.77
C VAL A 871 15.31 40.31 21.13
N LEU A 872 16.50 40.12 20.58
CA LEU A 872 16.87 38.88 19.88
C LEU A 872 16.76 37.61 20.77
N PRO A 873 17.29 37.55 22.01
CA PRO A 873 17.08 36.42 22.91
C PRO A 873 15.60 36.14 23.19
N HIS A 874 14.81 37.19 23.40
CA HIS A 874 13.37 37.07 23.65
C HIS A 874 12.61 36.58 22.40
N PHE A 875 13.05 36.95 21.21
CA PHE A 875 12.50 36.45 19.95
C PHE A 875 12.83 34.97 19.73
N ARG A 876 14.10 34.57 19.88
CA ARG A 876 14.53 33.16 19.79
C ARG A 876 13.77 32.26 20.78
N ALA A 877 13.59 32.71 22.02
CA ALA A 877 12.81 32.03 23.06
C ALA A 877 11.27 32.14 22.90
N GLY A 878 10.78 32.75 21.82
CA GLY A 878 9.35 32.88 21.53
C GLY A 878 8.57 33.70 22.55
N LYS A 879 9.22 34.61 23.28
CA LYS A 879 8.58 35.64 24.12
C LYS A 879 8.23 36.88 23.30
N PHE A 880 9.15 37.35 22.46
CA PHE A 880 8.86 38.41 21.48
C PHE A 880 8.06 37.83 20.31
N SER A 881 7.02 38.55 19.87
CA SER A 881 6.07 37.99 18.89
C SER A 881 6.52 38.18 17.45
N ILE A 882 6.18 37.22 16.57
CA ILE A 882 6.43 37.30 15.13
C ILE A 882 5.72 38.52 14.51
N GLY A 883 4.50 38.85 14.95
CA GLY A 883 3.79 40.05 14.48
C GLY A 883 4.48 41.36 14.87
N GLY A 884 5.03 41.44 16.09
CA GLY A 884 5.86 42.56 16.54
C GLY A 884 7.16 42.66 15.75
N MET A 885 7.86 41.54 15.54
CA MET A 885 9.10 41.52 14.76
C MET A 885 8.84 41.87 13.29
N ASN A 886 7.79 41.34 12.66
CA ASN A 886 7.38 41.73 11.30
C ASN A 886 7.07 43.23 11.19
N SER A 887 6.51 43.84 12.23
CA SER A 887 6.27 45.29 12.27
C SER A 887 7.58 46.08 12.34
N LEU A 888 8.60 45.59 13.07
CA LEU A 888 9.95 46.17 13.11
C LEU A 888 10.72 46.02 11.80
N THR A 889 10.67 44.84 11.15
CA THR A 889 11.55 44.48 10.02
C THR A 889 10.93 44.73 8.65
N SER A 890 9.63 44.48 8.50
CA SER A 890 8.91 44.49 7.21
C SER A 890 7.78 45.51 7.13
N GLY A 891 7.39 46.11 8.27
CA GLY A 891 6.28 47.06 8.36
C GLY A 891 4.92 46.45 8.05
N ARG A 892 4.82 45.12 7.99
CA ARG A 892 3.59 44.37 7.68
C ARG A 892 3.21 43.51 8.87
N ASN A 893 1.92 43.33 9.12
CA ASN A 893 1.44 42.39 10.11
C ASN A 893 0.23 41.62 9.59
N LEU A 894 0.22 40.30 9.74
CA LEU A 894 -0.81 39.41 9.20
C LEU A 894 -1.63 38.85 10.37
N LEU A 895 -2.89 39.25 10.46
CA LEU A 895 -3.73 38.94 11.61
C LEU A 895 -4.42 37.58 11.46
N GLY A 896 -4.39 36.79 12.53
CA GLY A 896 -4.96 35.45 12.56
C GLY A 896 -6.48 35.42 12.33
N ILE A 897 -6.95 34.36 11.67
CA ILE A 897 -8.34 34.12 11.32
C ILE A 897 -8.98 33.14 12.32
N GLN A 898 -10.22 33.42 12.73
CA GLN A 898 -10.95 32.61 13.71
C GLN A 898 -12.29 32.12 13.14
N VAL A 899 -12.90 31.11 13.77
CA VAL A 899 -14.28 30.67 13.46
C VAL A 899 -15.26 31.60 14.17
N GLU A 900 -15.56 32.71 13.51
CA GLU A 900 -16.38 33.81 14.03
C GLU A 900 -17.53 34.19 13.08
N ASN A 901 -18.32 35.22 13.42
CA ASN A 901 -19.36 35.72 12.51
C ASN A 901 -18.76 36.62 11.43
N LEU A 902 -18.46 36.06 10.25
CA LEU A 902 -17.88 36.80 9.12
C LEU A 902 -18.80 37.89 8.52
N LYS A 903 -20.07 37.99 8.96
CA LYS A 903 -20.95 39.13 8.61
C LYS A 903 -20.59 40.39 9.39
N GLU A 904 -20.09 40.24 10.62
CA GLU A 904 -19.62 41.33 11.46
C GLU A 904 -18.20 41.78 11.07
N ARG A 905 -17.76 42.89 11.68
CA ARG A 905 -16.36 43.33 11.67
C ARG A 905 -15.44 42.23 12.19
N SER A 906 -14.15 42.31 11.84
CA SER A 906 -13.17 41.31 12.28
C SER A 906 -12.99 41.35 13.80
N SER A 907 -12.92 40.18 14.45
CA SER A 907 -12.59 40.08 15.88
C SER A 907 -11.31 40.84 16.24
N ASN A 908 -10.33 40.89 15.32
CA ASN A 908 -9.10 41.66 15.45
C ASN A 908 -9.28 43.19 15.51
N CYS A 909 -10.46 43.73 15.16
CA CYS A 909 -10.74 45.16 15.28
C CYS A 909 -10.88 45.60 16.75
N CYS A 910 -11.39 44.72 17.63
CA CYS A 910 -11.57 45.01 19.06
C CYS A 910 -10.23 45.39 19.73
N SER A 911 -9.14 44.69 19.39
CA SER A 911 -7.80 44.93 19.95
C SER A 911 -6.91 45.88 19.12
N LEU A 912 -7.49 46.64 18.17
CA LEU A 912 -6.72 47.57 17.32
C LEU A 912 -6.01 48.67 18.14
N GLY A 913 -6.62 49.16 19.23
CA GLY A 913 -5.99 50.16 20.10
C GLY A 913 -4.71 49.64 20.77
N LEU A 914 -4.75 48.41 21.30
CA LEU A 914 -3.56 47.73 21.85
C LEU A 914 -2.44 47.58 20.80
N ARG A 915 -2.78 47.20 19.56
CA ARG A 915 -1.78 47.10 18.49
C ARG A 915 -1.20 48.44 18.10
N LYS A 916 -1.99 49.52 18.04
CA LYS A 916 -1.48 50.88 17.84
C LYS A 916 -0.51 51.31 18.94
N PHE A 917 -0.80 50.98 20.19
CA PHE A 917 0.08 51.25 21.33
C PHE A 917 1.38 50.44 21.24
N VAL A 918 1.29 49.15 20.91
CA VAL A 918 2.46 48.30 20.61
C VAL A 918 3.29 48.88 19.46
N TYR A 919 2.69 49.27 18.34
CA TYR A 919 3.42 49.91 17.23
C TYR A 919 4.03 51.25 17.65
N GLY A 920 3.43 51.96 18.61
CA GLY A 920 4.00 53.16 19.22
C GLY A 920 5.30 52.83 19.94
N ILE A 921 5.30 51.80 20.80
CA ILE A 921 6.51 51.32 21.48
C ILE A 921 7.57 50.85 20.48
N LEU A 922 7.19 50.05 19.48
CA LEU A 922 8.11 49.57 18.44
C LEU A 922 8.69 50.69 17.55
N SER A 923 8.19 51.92 17.67
CA SER A 923 8.59 53.07 16.88
C SER A 923 9.57 53.94 17.68
N ASP A 924 10.87 53.77 17.44
CA ASP A 924 11.97 54.55 18.05
C ASP A 924 12.22 55.86 17.31
N VAL A 925 12.84 56.83 17.99
CA VAL A 925 13.21 58.13 17.41
C VAL A 925 14.37 57.95 16.42
N GLY A 926 14.19 58.38 15.17
CA GLY A 926 15.19 58.29 14.11
C GLY A 926 16.37 59.24 14.33
N THR A 927 17.58 58.76 14.03
CA THR A 927 18.86 59.47 14.20
C THR A 927 19.02 60.71 13.33
N ASP A 928 18.33 60.75 12.18
CA ASP A 928 18.63 61.70 11.10
C ASP A 928 17.67 62.91 11.08
N ASP A 929 16.44 62.76 11.60
CA ASP A 929 15.36 63.77 11.48
C ASP A 929 14.49 63.94 12.75
N GLY A 930 14.80 63.25 13.85
CA GLY A 930 14.06 63.32 15.11
C GLY A 930 12.62 62.79 15.04
N LYS A 931 12.22 62.16 13.93
CA LYS A 931 10.89 61.57 13.74
C LYS A 931 10.99 60.07 13.97
N ARG A 932 9.91 59.45 14.43
CA ARG A 932 9.94 58.01 14.70
C ARG A 932 10.09 57.16 13.42
N ASN A 933 10.78 56.04 13.54
CA ASN A 933 11.20 55.17 12.45
C ASN A 933 10.01 54.43 11.80
N ILE A 934 9.04 53.93 12.58
CA ILE A 934 7.80 53.33 12.07
C ILE A 934 6.72 54.41 11.99
N LYS A 935 6.35 54.81 10.77
CA LYS A 935 5.29 55.80 10.52
C LYS A 935 3.92 55.16 10.30
N LYS A 936 3.86 53.99 9.65
CA LYS A 936 2.64 53.23 9.33
C LYS A 936 2.98 51.74 9.28
N VAL A 937 2.06 50.90 9.74
CA VAL A 937 2.12 49.42 9.63
C VAL A 937 0.98 48.95 8.72
N GLU A 938 1.30 48.08 7.77
CA GLU A 938 0.33 47.46 6.85
C GLU A 938 -0.27 46.21 7.52
N GLU A 939 -1.45 46.34 8.14
CA GLU A 939 -2.20 45.23 8.72
C GLU A 939 -3.06 44.54 7.67
N TYR A 940 -2.82 43.24 7.46
CA TYR A 940 -3.67 42.37 6.66
C TYR A 940 -4.69 41.66 7.57
N ASN A 941 -5.98 41.80 7.24
CA ASN A 941 -7.09 41.28 8.03
C ASN A 941 -8.24 40.82 7.12
N ARG A 942 -9.21 40.06 7.65
CA ARG A 942 -10.42 39.70 6.89
C ARG A 942 -11.31 40.93 6.66
N GLN A 943 -11.76 41.11 5.42
CA GLN A 943 -12.92 41.93 5.08
C GLN A 943 -13.98 41.02 4.44
N ARG A 944 -14.94 40.58 5.26
CA ARG A 944 -15.85 39.46 4.94
C ARG A 944 -15.06 38.21 4.52
N LEU A 945 -15.05 37.89 3.22
CA LEU A 945 -14.42 36.69 2.64
C LEU A 945 -13.07 36.97 1.94
N LYS A 946 -12.60 38.22 1.89
CA LYS A 946 -11.32 38.61 1.30
C LYS A 946 -10.29 38.91 2.37
N PHE A 947 -9.01 38.73 2.06
CA PHE A 947 -7.89 39.16 2.91
C PHE A 947 -7.31 40.48 2.38
N THR A 948 -7.44 41.55 3.14
CA THR A 948 -7.19 42.92 2.67
C THR A 948 -6.20 43.65 3.57
N ALA A 949 -5.26 44.38 2.96
CA ALA A 949 -4.35 45.29 3.64
C ALA A 949 -5.08 46.56 4.13
N SER A 950 -4.63 47.10 5.25
CA SER A 950 -5.05 48.38 5.81
C SER A 950 -3.87 49.07 6.46
N SER A 951 -3.75 50.38 6.28
CA SER A 951 -2.66 51.17 6.86
C SER A 951 -3.04 51.62 8.27
N VAL A 952 -2.27 51.20 9.27
CA VAL A 952 -2.45 51.55 10.68
C VAL A 952 -1.34 52.47 11.15
N GLU A 953 -1.70 53.61 11.73
CA GLU A 953 -0.77 54.57 12.33
C GLU A 953 -0.52 54.23 13.80
N PRO A 954 0.75 54.21 14.27
CA PRO A 954 1.11 54.03 15.68
C PRO A 954 0.50 55.09 16.60
N ASP A 955 0.38 54.79 17.89
CA ASP A 955 0.08 55.81 18.90
C ASP A 955 1.37 56.53 19.33
N ILE A 956 1.49 57.81 18.99
CA ILE A 956 2.71 58.63 19.16
C ILE A 956 2.49 59.74 20.20
N LYS A 957 1.59 59.54 21.17
CA LYS A 957 1.46 60.43 22.33
C LYS A 957 2.77 60.46 23.13
N GLU A 958 3.05 61.57 23.81
CA GLU A 958 4.24 61.77 24.64
C GLU A 958 4.42 60.70 25.74
N SER A 959 3.34 60.04 26.16
CA SER A 959 3.33 58.98 27.16
C SER A 959 3.77 57.60 26.64
N VAL A 960 4.05 57.43 25.35
CA VAL A 960 4.49 56.14 24.77
C VAL A 960 6.00 56.21 24.53
N PRO A 961 6.85 55.39 25.19
CA PRO A 961 8.28 55.36 24.95
C PRO A 961 8.63 54.74 23.58
N GLY A 962 9.91 54.77 23.20
CA GLY A 962 10.46 53.93 22.12
C GLY A 962 10.97 52.59 22.67
N LEU A 963 11.21 51.61 21.80
CA LEU A 963 11.59 50.24 22.16
C LEU A 963 12.95 50.20 22.85
N SER A 964 13.89 51.04 22.38
CA SER A 964 15.20 51.27 22.99
C SER A 964 15.14 51.71 24.46
N LEU A 965 14.06 52.41 24.87
CA LEU A 965 13.92 52.90 26.24
C LEU A 965 13.32 51.87 27.21
N VAL A 966 12.64 50.82 26.72
CA VAL A 966 11.86 49.91 27.57
C VAL A 966 12.68 49.19 28.66
N PRO A 967 13.93 48.72 28.41
CA PRO A 967 14.77 48.13 29.46
C PRO A 967 15.15 49.08 30.60
N PHE A 968 15.10 50.39 30.35
CA PHE A 968 15.49 51.44 31.30
C PHE A 968 14.31 52.03 32.09
N LEU A 969 13.08 51.59 31.82
CA LEU A 969 11.89 51.98 32.57
C LEU A 969 11.79 51.21 33.89
N GLU A 970 11.37 51.89 34.95
CA GLU A 970 11.12 51.26 36.25
C GLU A 970 9.96 50.26 36.18
N ALA A 971 9.99 49.23 37.03
CA ALA A 971 8.96 48.17 37.01
C ALA A 971 7.53 48.74 37.19
N GLU A 972 7.36 49.74 38.06
CA GLU A 972 6.10 50.46 38.26
C GLU A 972 5.65 51.25 37.01
N GLN A 973 6.59 51.84 36.27
CA GLN A 973 6.27 52.53 35.01
C GLN A 973 5.74 51.55 33.96
N ARG A 974 6.41 50.39 33.81
CA ARG A 974 6.00 49.33 32.88
C ARG A 974 4.64 48.73 33.27
N TYR A 975 4.38 48.57 34.57
CA TYR A 975 3.07 48.14 35.11
C TYR A 975 1.96 49.15 34.82
N ASN A 976 2.18 50.43 35.13
CA ASN A 976 1.20 51.49 34.89
C ASN A 976 0.93 51.68 33.38
N MET A 977 1.93 51.54 32.51
CA MET A 977 1.74 51.54 31.05
C MET A 977 0.87 50.37 30.56
N LEU A 978 1.09 49.16 31.09
CA LEU A 978 0.27 47.99 30.73
C LEU A 978 -1.20 48.20 31.09
N LEU A 979 -1.46 48.70 32.31
CA LEU A 979 -2.82 48.99 32.76
C LEU A 979 -3.47 50.12 31.95
N PHE A 980 -2.75 51.20 31.69
CA PHE A 980 -3.19 52.32 30.86
C PHE A 980 -3.60 51.86 29.45
N ALA A 981 -2.78 51.05 28.78
CA ALA A 981 -3.10 50.53 27.45
C ALA A 981 -4.34 49.61 27.44
N LEU A 982 -4.62 48.93 28.55
CA LEU A 982 -5.78 48.05 28.76
C LEU A 982 -7.00 48.78 29.35
N ASP A 983 -7.05 50.12 29.29
CA ASP A 983 -8.13 50.97 29.83
C ASP A 983 -8.56 50.57 31.25
N THR A 984 -7.58 50.23 32.10
CA THR A 984 -7.79 49.72 33.46
C THR A 984 -6.96 50.53 34.45
N ASN A 985 -7.49 50.80 35.64
CA ASN A 985 -6.75 51.48 36.70
C ASN A 985 -6.37 50.50 37.83
N THR A 986 -5.33 50.81 38.60
CA THR A 986 -4.89 49.99 39.74
C THR A 986 -6.03 49.75 40.74
N SER A 987 -6.92 50.72 40.94
CA SER A 987 -8.10 50.62 41.82
C SER A 987 -9.23 49.72 41.29
N ASP A 988 -9.11 49.19 40.08
CA ASP A 988 -10.05 48.21 39.49
C ASP A 988 -9.60 46.76 39.72
N VAL A 989 -8.28 46.54 39.88
CA VAL A 989 -7.65 45.21 39.90
C VAL A 989 -6.87 44.91 41.18
N ASN A 990 -6.69 45.87 42.09
CA ASN A 990 -5.97 45.71 43.37
C ASN A 990 -6.54 44.63 44.32
N SER A 991 -7.76 44.15 44.08
CA SER A 991 -8.39 43.06 44.83
C SER A 991 -8.14 41.67 44.24
N LEU A 992 -7.44 41.59 43.10
CA LEU A 992 -7.14 40.36 42.38
C LEU A 992 -5.68 39.91 42.62
N PRO A 993 -5.38 38.60 42.55
CA PRO A 993 -4.00 38.12 42.46
C PRO A 993 -3.27 38.67 41.23
N GLU A 994 -1.95 38.88 41.33
CA GLU A 994 -1.15 39.41 40.22
C GLU A 994 -1.26 38.58 38.92
N SER A 995 -1.37 37.26 39.05
CA SER A 995 -1.58 36.33 37.92
C SER A 995 -2.87 36.59 37.13
N ASP A 996 -3.83 37.29 37.74
CA ASP A 996 -5.19 37.45 37.23
C ASP A 996 -5.42 38.83 36.63
N ILE A 997 -4.52 39.78 36.91
CA ILE A 997 -4.59 41.17 36.43
C ILE A 997 -4.64 41.23 34.91
N LEU A 998 -3.72 40.57 34.19
CA LEU A 998 -3.66 40.64 32.73
C LEU A 998 -4.98 40.18 32.08
N ILE A 999 -5.55 39.08 32.58
CA ILE A 999 -6.79 38.52 32.07
C ILE A 999 -8.00 39.37 32.47
N ALA A 1000 -8.10 39.84 33.72
CA ALA A 1000 -9.18 40.72 34.15
C ALA A 1000 -9.18 42.05 33.36
N SER A 1001 -8.01 42.68 33.18
CA SER A 1001 -7.85 43.88 32.36
C SER A 1001 -8.23 43.62 30.89
N SER A 1002 -7.89 42.45 30.33
CA SER A 1002 -8.34 42.08 28.96
C SER A 1002 -9.87 41.96 28.84
N VAL A 1003 -10.57 41.56 29.91
CA VAL A 1003 -12.04 41.50 29.93
C VAL A 1003 -12.64 42.90 30.09
N ARG A 1004 -12.04 43.78 30.90
CA ARG A 1004 -12.43 45.21 30.98
C ARG A 1004 -12.29 45.90 29.62
N TYR A 1005 -11.15 45.69 28.96
CA TYR A 1005 -10.90 46.21 27.61
C TYR A 1005 -11.91 45.67 26.58
N LEU A 1006 -12.25 44.38 26.63
CA LEU A 1006 -13.32 43.81 25.80
C LEU A 1006 -14.67 44.51 26.03
N ILE A 1007 -15.07 44.74 27.28
CA ILE A 1007 -16.34 45.42 27.60
C ILE A 1007 -16.34 46.86 27.05
N ASN A 1008 -15.19 47.53 27.04
CA ASN A 1008 -15.04 48.88 26.49
C ASN A 1008 -15.07 48.96 24.96
N HIS A 1009 -14.53 47.95 24.25
CA HIS A 1009 -14.21 48.05 22.80
C HIS A 1009 -14.85 46.99 21.90
N ALA A 1010 -15.69 46.10 22.42
CA ALA A 1010 -16.33 45.07 21.60
C ALA A 1010 -17.37 45.66 20.62
N GLU A 1011 -17.27 45.28 19.35
CA GLU A 1011 -18.22 45.63 18.30
C GLU A 1011 -18.57 44.37 17.48
N PRO A 1012 -19.77 43.77 17.65
CA PRO A 1012 -20.85 44.18 18.55
C PRO A 1012 -20.52 44.00 20.04
N ALA A 1013 -21.17 44.80 20.88
CA ALA A 1013 -21.00 44.84 22.33
C ALA A 1013 -21.24 43.48 23.00
N VAL A 1014 -20.55 43.24 24.11
CA VAL A 1014 -20.63 41.97 24.86
C VAL A 1014 -22.03 41.83 25.49
N GLN A 1015 -22.69 40.69 25.26
CA GLN A 1015 -23.90 40.34 26.00
C GLN A 1015 -23.56 39.81 27.39
N MET A 1016 -24.41 40.11 28.37
CA MET A 1016 -24.23 39.64 29.76
C MET A 1016 -23.96 38.13 29.87
N ASN A 1017 -24.70 37.28 29.13
CA ASN A 1017 -24.50 35.83 29.18
C ASN A 1017 -23.20 35.36 28.49
N HIS A 1018 -22.65 36.14 27.55
CA HIS A 1018 -21.32 35.86 26.99
C HIS A 1018 -20.23 36.14 28.05
N LEU A 1019 -20.32 37.30 28.73
CA LEU A 1019 -19.39 37.67 29.80
C LEU A 1019 -19.42 36.65 30.95
N LYS A 1020 -20.61 36.29 31.43
CA LYS A 1020 -20.78 35.27 32.49
C LYS A 1020 -20.15 33.93 32.09
N ALA A 1021 -20.42 33.44 30.88
CA ALA A 1021 -19.86 32.19 30.37
C ALA A 1021 -18.33 32.24 30.25
N LEU A 1022 -17.77 33.37 29.80
CA LEU A 1022 -16.33 33.58 29.64
C LEU A 1022 -15.60 33.51 30.99
N LEU A 1023 -16.07 34.28 31.98
CA LEU A 1023 -15.49 34.29 33.32
C LEU A 1023 -15.63 32.94 34.03
N CYS A 1024 -16.78 32.28 33.92
CA CYS A 1024 -16.97 30.93 34.46
C CYS A 1024 -16.04 29.91 33.80
N CYS A 1025 -15.82 30.02 32.48
CA CYS A 1025 -14.91 29.15 31.75
C CYS A 1025 -13.48 29.25 32.30
N TRP A 1026 -12.97 30.48 32.48
CA TRP A 1026 -11.61 30.69 32.99
C TRP A 1026 -11.45 30.23 34.44
N VAL A 1027 -12.38 30.57 35.34
CA VAL A 1027 -12.35 30.12 36.75
C VAL A 1027 -12.33 28.59 36.84
N LEU A 1028 -13.18 27.91 36.07
CA LEU A 1028 -13.22 26.45 36.04
C LEU A 1028 -11.95 25.82 35.46
N GLN A 1029 -11.28 26.49 34.51
CA GLN A 1029 -10.02 25.99 33.94
C GLN A 1029 -8.81 26.22 34.85
N LYS A 1030 -8.77 27.32 35.61
CA LYS A 1030 -7.69 27.63 36.55
C LYS A 1030 -7.67 26.72 37.80
N ASN A 1031 -8.80 26.14 38.21
CA ASN A 1031 -8.87 25.37 39.48
C ASN A 1031 -8.44 23.89 39.31
N PRO A 1032 -7.35 23.41 39.94
CA PRO A 1032 -6.92 22.00 39.84
C PRO A 1032 -7.93 20.98 40.40
N LEU A 1033 -8.78 21.40 41.35
CA LEU A 1033 -9.82 20.55 41.93
C LEU A 1033 -11.01 20.32 40.97
N SER A 1034 -11.19 21.19 39.97
CA SER A 1034 -12.18 20.96 38.91
C SER A 1034 -11.70 19.85 37.94
N LYS A 1035 -10.38 19.79 37.69
CA LYS A 1035 -9.72 18.86 36.74
C LYS A 1035 -9.68 17.40 37.23
N SER A 1036 -9.66 17.15 38.55
CA SER A 1036 -9.30 15.84 39.14
C SER A 1036 -10.44 14.84 39.38
N LYS A 1037 -11.73 15.23 39.35
CA LYS A 1037 -12.86 14.31 39.60
C LYS A 1037 -13.38 13.64 38.33
N SER A 1038 -12.86 12.44 38.07
CA SER A 1038 -13.46 11.29 37.36
C SER A 1038 -14.44 11.55 36.19
N GLY A 1039 -14.03 11.20 34.96
CA GLY A 1039 -14.90 10.74 33.86
C GLY A 1039 -15.89 11.74 33.24
N GLU A 1040 -16.83 12.24 34.04
CA GLU A 1040 -18.04 12.96 33.62
C GLU A 1040 -17.86 14.49 33.52
N ARG A 1041 -16.73 15.00 34.04
CA ARG A 1041 -16.46 16.45 34.16
C ARG A 1041 -15.58 17.06 33.08
N ARG A 1042 -14.88 16.25 32.27
CA ARG A 1042 -14.11 16.77 31.12
C ARG A 1042 -15.02 17.56 30.16
N PRO A 1043 -14.50 18.59 29.45
CA PRO A 1043 -15.23 19.20 28.34
C PRO A 1043 -15.59 18.12 27.32
N THR A 1044 -16.82 18.16 26.78
CA THR A 1044 -17.22 17.22 25.72
C THR A 1044 -16.39 17.54 24.47
N LYS A 1045 -15.78 16.51 23.85
CA LYS A 1045 -14.98 16.70 22.63
C LYS A 1045 -15.74 17.35 21.47
N SER A 1046 -17.07 17.26 21.48
CA SER A 1046 -17.98 18.01 20.62
C SER A 1046 -18.78 19.03 21.42
N CYS A 1047 -18.94 20.25 20.89
CA CYS A 1047 -19.91 21.19 21.41
C CYS A 1047 -21.35 20.80 21.02
N SER A 1048 -22.25 20.78 22.01
CA SER A 1048 -23.67 20.45 21.79
C SER A 1048 -24.57 21.68 21.58
N MET A 1049 -24.09 22.87 21.94
CA MET A 1049 -24.86 24.13 21.93
C MET A 1049 -24.02 25.28 21.37
N PHE A 1050 -23.65 25.19 20.08
CA PHE A 1050 -22.83 26.22 19.44
C PHE A 1050 -23.65 27.48 19.11
N SER A 1051 -23.28 28.61 19.73
CA SER A 1051 -23.76 29.95 19.37
C SER A 1051 -22.68 30.72 18.61
N LEU A 1052 -23.00 31.11 17.38
CA LEU A 1052 -22.12 31.94 16.54
C LEU A 1052 -21.91 33.35 17.11
N GLN A 1053 -22.93 33.90 17.80
CA GLN A 1053 -22.83 35.23 18.42
C GLN A 1053 -21.90 35.20 19.65
N ALA A 1054 -22.01 34.16 20.48
CA ALA A 1054 -21.11 33.94 21.61
C ALA A 1054 -19.68 33.64 21.11
N ALA A 1055 -19.53 32.82 20.06
CA ALA A 1055 -18.24 32.54 19.43
C ALA A 1055 -17.54 33.84 18.99
N HIS A 1056 -18.27 34.75 18.36
CA HIS A 1056 -17.69 36.02 17.93
C HIS A 1056 -17.26 36.93 19.10
N SER A 1057 -18.02 37.00 20.21
CA SER A 1057 -17.56 37.69 21.44
C SER A 1057 -16.32 37.03 22.05
N PHE A 1058 -16.25 35.70 22.08
CA PHE A 1058 -15.06 34.99 22.57
C PHE A 1058 -13.84 35.20 21.66
N CYS A 1059 -14.04 35.24 20.34
CA CYS A 1059 -12.99 35.54 19.36
C CYS A 1059 -12.45 36.97 19.52
N GLN A 1060 -13.31 37.97 19.74
CA GLN A 1060 -12.89 39.35 20.07
C GLN A 1060 -11.98 39.37 21.30
N TRP A 1061 -12.40 38.69 22.38
CA TRP A 1061 -11.59 38.62 23.60
C TRP A 1061 -10.26 37.90 23.41
N GLN A 1062 -10.22 36.81 22.65
CA GLN A 1062 -8.95 36.14 22.34
C GLN A 1062 -7.97 37.04 21.56
N CYS A 1063 -8.47 37.94 20.70
CA CYS A 1063 -7.63 38.97 20.07
C CYS A 1063 -7.06 39.96 21.10
N VAL A 1064 -7.88 40.38 22.08
CA VAL A 1064 -7.44 41.25 23.18
C VAL A 1064 -6.40 40.54 24.05
N VAL A 1065 -6.64 39.30 24.48
CA VAL A 1065 -5.69 38.48 25.27
C VAL A 1065 -4.38 38.29 24.51
N ARG A 1066 -4.43 37.94 23.22
CA ARG A 1066 -3.23 37.81 22.38
C ARG A 1066 -2.40 39.10 22.40
N ASP A 1067 -3.04 40.24 22.11
CA ASP A 1067 -2.34 41.52 21.98
C ASP A 1067 -1.88 42.07 23.35
N ALA A 1068 -2.61 41.78 24.43
CA ALA A 1068 -2.21 42.06 25.81
C ALA A 1068 -0.99 41.23 26.26
N ILE A 1069 -0.92 39.94 25.91
CA ILE A 1069 0.25 39.10 26.15
C ILE A 1069 1.47 39.61 25.36
N VAL A 1070 1.27 40.05 24.11
CA VAL A 1070 2.34 40.67 23.30
C VAL A 1070 2.85 41.95 23.97
N LEU A 1071 1.95 42.81 24.44
CA LEU A 1071 2.33 44.03 25.17
C LEU A 1071 3.05 43.70 26.49
N ASN A 1072 2.59 42.70 27.24
CA ASN A 1072 3.25 42.25 28.48
C ASN A 1072 4.70 41.82 28.22
N TYR A 1073 4.96 41.00 27.19
CA TYR A 1073 6.33 40.60 26.84
C TYR A 1073 7.18 41.77 26.32
N ILE A 1074 6.62 42.69 25.55
CA ILE A 1074 7.35 43.89 25.08
C ILE A 1074 7.75 44.76 26.27
N LEU A 1075 6.89 44.90 27.28
CA LEU A 1075 7.17 45.65 28.51
C LEU A 1075 8.00 44.87 29.56
N LEU A 1076 8.65 43.77 29.17
CA LEU A 1076 9.47 42.92 30.06
C LEU A 1076 8.68 42.34 31.25
N GLU A 1077 7.49 41.81 30.95
CA GLU A 1077 6.58 41.06 31.84
C GLU A 1077 6.30 41.76 33.19
N PRO A 1078 5.75 43.00 33.20
CA PRO A 1078 5.45 43.74 34.42
C PRO A 1078 4.34 43.13 35.27
N VAL A 1079 3.57 42.17 34.72
CA VAL A 1079 2.77 41.21 35.50
C VAL A 1079 3.09 39.78 35.03
N PRO A 1080 2.91 38.75 35.88
CA PRO A 1080 3.13 37.37 35.50
C PRO A 1080 2.32 36.97 34.25
N SER A 1081 2.99 36.45 33.23
CA SER A 1081 2.31 35.91 32.05
C SER A 1081 1.45 34.69 32.45
N PRO A 1082 0.17 34.62 32.02
CA PRO A 1082 -0.73 33.56 32.42
C PRO A 1082 -0.36 32.19 31.81
N HIS A 1083 -0.83 31.11 32.44
CA HIS A 1083 -0.87 29.78 31.81
C HIS A 1083 -1.91 29.81 30.68
N ILE A 1084 -1.46 30.09 29.45
CA ILE A 1084 -2.30 30.35 28.27
C ILE A 1084 -3.21 29.16 27.98
N HIS A 1085 -2.75 27.94 28.28
CA HIS A 1085 -3.58 26.73 28.14
C HIS A 1085 -4.80 26.70 29.07
N GLU A 1086 -4.74 27.35 30.23
CA GLU A 1086 -5.82 27.44 31.21
C GLU A 1086 -6.73 28.68 31.01
N VAL A 1087 -6.37 29.60 30.11
CA VAL A 1087 -7.12 30.84 29.90
C VAL A 1087 -8.48 30.59 29.23
N PHE A 1088 -8.60 29.60 28.33
CA PHE A 1088 -9.83 29.39 27.57
C PHE A 1088 -10.07 27.95 27.10
N CYS A 1089 -11.33 27.53 27.14
CA CYS A 1089 -11.82 26.31 26.51
C CYS A 1089 -13.18 26.57 25.87
N GLY A 1090 -13.20 26.62 24.54
CA GLY A 1090 -14.36 27.01 23.75
C GLY A 1090 -15.58 26.09 23.89
N THR A 1091 -15.36 24.77 23.98
CA THR A 1091 -16.47 23.81 24.18
C THR A 1091 -17.11 24.00 25.54
N LEU A 1092 -16.30 24.29 26.58
CA LEU A 1092 -16.78 24.66 27.90
C LEU A 1092 -17.54 26.00 27.87
N ALA A 1093 -16.96 27.06 27.30
CA ALA A 1093 -17.57 28.39 27.20
C ALA A 1093 -18.92 28.37 26.44
N GLN A 1094 -19.01 27.64 25.32
CA GLN A 1094 -20.25 27.48 24.56
C GLN A 1094 -21.32 26.69 25.32
N ASN A 1095 -20.95 25.59 25.99
CA ASN A 1095 -21.88 24.82 26.81
C ASN A 1095 -22.37 25.64 28.03
N LEU A 1096 -21.49 26.38 28.71
CA LEU A 1096 -21.85 27.30 29.81
C LEU A 1096 -22.83 28.38 29.32
N HIS A 1097 -22.52 29.02 28.20
CA HIS A 1097 -23.40 29.99 27.55
C HIS A 1097 -24.79 29.38 27.24
N GLY A 1098 -24.85 28.17 26.69
CA GLY A 1098 -26.11 27.49 26.39
C GLY A 1098 -26.93 27.11 27.63
N GLU A 1099 -26.31 26.86 28.78
CA GLU A 1099 -27.02 26.66 30.05
C GLU A 1099 -27.56 27.99 30.62
N LEU A 1100 -26.78 29.08 30.54
CA LEU A 1100 -27.23 30.43 30.93
C LEU A 1100 -28.41 30.92 30.06
N GLN A 1101 -28.40 30.61 28.75
CA GLN A 1101 -29.51 30.89 27.83
C GLN A 1101 -30.80 30.11 28.16
N LYS A 1102 -30.72 29.02 28.95
CA LYS A 1102 -31.90 28.30 29.47
C LYS A 1102 -32.47 28.95 30.74
N GLY A 1103 -31.92 30.08 31.17
CA GLY A 1103 -32.37 30.84 32.34
C GLY A 1103 -31.72 30.44 33.66
N ARG A 1104 -30.69 29.58 33.64
CA ARG A 1104 -29.95 29.22 34.88
C ARG A 1104 -29.07 30.37 35.36
N SER A 1105 -28.95 30.53 36.67
CA SER A 1105 -27.91 31.36 37.29
C SER A 1105 -26.53 30.67 37.25
N VAL A 1106 -25.45 31.39 37.59
CA VAL A 1106 -24.09 30.78 37.66
C VAL A 1106 -24.00 29.82 38.85
N GLU A 1107 -24.70 30.16 39.93
CA GLU A 1107 -24.90 29.37 41.14
C GLU A 1107 -25.56 28.00 40.87
N GLU A 1108 -26.41 27.90 39.85
CA GLU A 1108 -27.13 26.68 39.45
C GLU A 1108 -26.35 25.77 38.49
N LEU A 1109 -25.13 26.14 38.10
CA LEU A 1109 -24.35 25.36 37.14
C LEU A 1109 -23.70 24.14 37.82
N PRO A 1110 -23.98 22.89 37.37
CA PRO A 1110 -23.61 21.65 38.07
C PRO A 1110 -22.09 21.35 38.11
N ARG A 1111 -21.25 22.26 37.61
CA ARG A 1111 -19.79 22.16 37.55
C ARG A 1111 -19.07 23.14 38.49
N VAL A 1112 -19.76 24.10 39.10
CA VAL A 1112 -19.18 25.19 39.91
C VAL A 1112 -19.17 24.78 41.39
N SER A 1113 -18.01 24.82 42.04
CA SER A 1113 -17.89 24.64 43.50
C SER A 1113 -18.07 25.96 44.26
N SER A 1114 -18.19 25.90 45.59
CA SER A 1114 -18.29 27.11 46.43
C SER A 1114 -17.06 28.02 46.29
N SER A 1115 -15.85 27.47 46.17
CA SER A 1115 -14.62 28.23 45.91
C SER A 1115 -14.60 28.84 44.51
N ASP A 1116 -15.07 28.11 43.49
CA ASP A 1116 -15.17 28.66 42.13
C ASP A 1116 -16.14 29.85 42.09
N LEU A 1117 -17.27 29.74 42.80
CA LEU A 1117 -18.26 30.82 42.89
C LEU A 1117 -17.70 32.07 43.58
N GLN A 1118 -16.86 31.90 44.61
CA GLN A 1118 -16.19 33.03 45.27
C GLN A 1118 -15.20 33.74 44.33
N SER A 1119 -14.34 32.98 43.64
CA SER A 1119 -13.40 33.52 42.64
C SER A 1119 -14.14 34.19 41.48
N TYR A 1120 -15.23 33.58 40.99
CA TYR A 1120 -16.09 34.16 39.96
C TYR A 1120 -16.70 35.50 40.40
N ARG A 1121 -17.22 35.60 41.63
CA ARG A 1121 -17.82 36.85 42.14
C ARG A 1121 -16.78 37.98 42.29
N LEU A 1122 -15.59 37.66 42.79
CA LEU A 1122 -14.48 38.61 42.88
C LEU A 1122 -14.10 39.14 41.49
N LEU A 1123 -13.86 38.24 40.54
CA LEU A 1123 -13.53 38.59 39.15
C LEU A 1123 -14.64 39.38 38.46
N TYR A 1124 -15.89 38.94 38.58
CA TYR A 1124 -17.05 39.63 38.00
C TYR A 1124 -17.12 41.07 38.51
N SER A 1125 -17.03 41.26 39.84
CA SER A 1125 -17.02 42.60 40.44
C SER A 1125 -15.89 43.48 39.90
N ALA A 1126 -14.67 42.96 39.80
CA ALA A 1126 -13.52 43.72 39.28
C ALA A 1126 -13.69 44.11 37.80
N VAL A 1127 -14.21 43.21 36.95
CA VAL A 1127 -14.33 43.50 35.52
C VAL A 1127 -15.59 44.30 35.13
N THR A 1128 -16.67 44.30 35.93
CA THR A 1128 -17.88 45.09 35.64
C THR A 1128 -17.97 46.41 36.39
N LYS A 1129 -17.09 46.66 37.37
CA LYS A 1129 -16.99 47.93 38.09
C LYS A 1129 -16.89 49.10 37.10
N ASP A 1130 -17.82 50.05 37.24
CA ASP A 1130 -17.99 51.26 36.41
C ASP A 1130 -18.24 51.01 34.90
N LEU A 1131 -18.56 49.77 34.51
CA LEU A 1131 -18.71 49.35 33.10
C LEU A 1131 -20.06 48.66 32.78
N SER A 1132 -20.98 48.59 33.75
CA SER A 1132 -22.24 47.83 33.59
C SER A 1132 -23.13 48.33 32.45
N ASP A 1133 -23.16 49.65 32.21
CA ASP A 1133 -23.98 50.28 31.15
C ASP A 1133 -23.48 49.97 29.72
N LYS A 1134 -22.24 49.46 29.57
CA LYS A 1134 -21.67 49.06 28.28
C LYS A 1134 -22.01 47.61 27.89
N ILE A 1135 -22.64 46.85 28.78
CA ILE A 1135 -22.97 45.44 28.57
C ILE A 1135 -24.39 45.32 28.00
N ALA A 1136 -24.55 44.61 26.89
CA ALA A 1136 -25.85 44.44 26.25
C ALA A 1136 -26.79 43.51 27.03
N THR A 1137 -28.01 43.99 27.30
CA THR A 1137 -29.13 43.23 27.87
C THR A 1137 -29.87 42.41 26.80
N GLN A 1138 -30.39 41.23 27.15
CA GLN A 1138 -31.05 40.33 26.18
C GLN A 1138 -32.48 40.79 25.81
N GLU A 1139 -32.82 40.73 24.52
CA GLU A 1139 -34.21 40.83 24.06
C GLU A 1139 -34.93 39.47 24.15
N HIS A 1140 -36.03 39.40 24.92
CA HIS A 1140 -36.89 38.21 24.97
C HIS A 1140 -37.80 38.12 23.73
N THR A 1141 -37.44 37.29 22.75
CA THR A 1141 -38.32 36.97 21.61
C THR A 1141 -39.36 35.89 21.98
N GLY A 1142 -40.42 36.32 22.69
CA GLY A 1142 -41.58 35.49 22.99
C GLY A 1142 -42.35 35.07 21.73
N GLY A 1143 -42.42 33.77 21.45
CA GLY A 1143 -42.94 33.26 20.18
C GLY A 1143 -44.47 33.34 20.01
N LYS A 1144 -44.93 33.83 18.85
CA LYS A 1144 -46.30 33.62 18.35
C LYS A 1144 -46.33 32.44 17.35
N ARG A 1145 -46.92 31.32 17.77
CA ARG A 1145 -47.26 30.19 16.89
C ARG A 1145 -48.40 30.56 15.93
N THR A 1146 -48.13 30.64 14.63
CA THR A 1146 -49.16 30.64 13.59
C THR A 1146 -49.13 29.34 12.80
N LYS A 1147 -50.17 28.50 12.98
CA LYS A 1147 -50.40 27.27 12.20
C LYS A 1147 -50.72 27.63 10.75
N LYS A 1148 -50.16 26.92 9.76
CA LYS A 1148 -50.85 26.65 8.48
C LYS A 1148 -50.57 25.23 8.01
N LYS A 1149 -51.62 24.60 7.45
CA LYS A 1149 -51.68 23.17 7.10
C LYS A 1149 -50.98 22.90 5.76
N ALA A 1150 -50.51 21.67 5.59
CA ALA A 1150 -50.17 21.11 4.29
C ALA A 1150 -51.41 20.51 3.61
N SER A 1151 -51.45 20.57 2.28
CA SER A 1151 -52.34 19.76 1.44
C SER A 1151 -51.66 19.46 0.09
N SER A 1152 -51.37 18.18 -0.13
CA SER A 1152 -51.55 17.39 -1.38
C SER A 1152 -51.71 18.13 -2.73
N SER A 1153 -51.15 17.65 -3.85
CA SER A 1153 -51.03 16.23 -4.24
C SER A 1153 -49.96 15.92 -5.32
N ARG A 1154 -49.69 14.61 -5.49
CA ARG A 1154 -49.14 13.88 -6.67
C ARG A 1154 -49.38 14.59 -8.02
N THR A 1155 -48.47 14.50 -9.01
CA THR A 1155 -48.23 13.26 -9.82
C THR A 1155 -46.76 13.00 -10.25
N LYS A 1156 -46.44 11.73 -10.55
CA LYS A 1156 -45.19 11.29 -11.21
C LYS A 1156 -45.28 11.46 -12.73
N HIS A 1157 -44.17 11.78 -13.41
CA HIS A 1157 -43.49 10.86 -14.36
C HIS A 1157 -42.10 11.41 -14.75
N ARG A 1158 -41.29 10.58 -15.44
CA ARG A 1158 -39.81 10.65 -15.52
C ARG A 1158 -39.35 10.51 -16.97
N THR A 1159 -38.53 11.44 -17.50
CA THR A 1159 -37.47 11.17 -18.50
C THR A 1159 -36.55 12.37 -18.78
N THR A 1160 -35.25 12.20 -18.45
CA THR A 1160 -34.02 12.55 -19.20
C THR A 1160 -33.80 13.86 -19.99
N SER A 1161 -32.60 14.43 -19.73
CA SER A 1161 -31.58 14.98 -20.65
C SER A 1161 -31.67 16.39 -21.28
N VAL A 1162 -30.93 17.33 -20.67
CA VAL A 1162 -29.70 18.02 -21.18
C VAL A 1162 -29.76 18.89 -22.46
N ARG A 1163 -29.16 20.11 -22.35
CA ARG A 1163 -28.95 21.19 -23.34
C ARG A 1163 -30.27 21.95 -23.68
N THR A 1164 -30.27 23.26 -23.94
CA THR A 1164 -29.27 24.15 -24.59
C THR A 1164 -29.20 25.56 -23.98
N ASN A 1165 -28.10 26.28 -24.25
CA ASN A 1165 -28.10 27.73 -24.46
C ASN A 1165 -28.38 27.97 -25.95
N PRO A 1166 -29.37 28.78 -26.33
CA PRO A 1166 -29.11 29.77 -27.39
C PRO A 1166 -29.89 31.11 -27.27
N PHE A 1167 -29.48 32.08 -28.10
CA PHE A 1167 -30.11 33.39 -28.40
C PHE A 1167 -29.92 34.50 -27.34
N ALA A 1168 -29.14 35.57 -27.54
CA ALA A 1168 -28.47 36.14 -28.73
C ALA A 1168 -29.39 36.59 -29.89
N VAL A 1169 -28.99 37.67 -30.59
CA VAL A 1169 -29.77 38.47 -31.58
C VAL A 1169 -30.75 39.43 -30.87
N PHE A 1170 -30.71 40.76 -31.04
CA PHE A 1170 -30.63 41.56 -32.28
C PHE A 1170 -29.58 42.69 -32.36
N LEU A 1171 -29.36 43.14 -33.60
CA LEU A 1171 -28.56 44.27 -34.13
C LEU A 1171 -29.48 45.04 -35.16
N GLU A 1172 -29.14 46.11 -35.89
CA GLU A 1172 -27.88 46.84 -36.15
C GLU A 1172 -28.15 48.26 -36.71
N SER A 1173 -27.70 49.35 -36.08
CA SER A 1173 -27.65 50.73 -36.63
C SER A 1173 -26.99 51.70 -35.61
N GLU A 1174 -26.12 52.67 -35.95
CA GLU A 1174 -25.65 53.14 -37.27
C GLU A 1174 -24.22 53.75 -37.15
N LYS A 1175 -23.71 54.39 -38.21
CA LYS A 1175 -22.29 54.73 -38.45
C LYS A 1175 -21.81 56.08 -37.86
N GLU A 1176 -20.50 56.30 -38.08
CA GLU A 1176 -19.71 57.56 -38.16
C GLU A 1176 -18.86 57.87 -36.92
N GLU A 1177 -17.65 58.38 -37.00
CA GLU A 1177 -16.54 58.42 -37.97
C GLU A 1177 -15.33 58.94 -37.15
N VAL A 1178 -14.23 59.40 -37.75
CA VAL A 1178 -12.99 59.77 -37.05
C VAL A 1178 -12.79 61.29 -37.01
N GLU A 1179 -12.35 61.85 -35.87
CA GLU A 1179 -11.32 62.92 -35.71
C GLU A 1179 -11.46 63.64 -34.34
N GLY A 1180 -10.38 64.26 -33.85
CA GLY A 1180 -10.45 65.28 -32.77
C GLY A 1180 -9.52 65.09 -31.57
N ASP A 1181 -8.42 65.85 -31.58
CA ASP A 1181 -7.43 66.16 -30.52
C ASP A 1181 -7.99 66.33 -29.08
N GLU A 1182 -7.32 65.78 -28.04
CA GLU A 1182 -6.15 66.31 -27.30
C GLU A 1182 -5.56 65.27 -26.31
#